data_AF-F6R815-F1
#
_entry.id   AF-F6R815-F1
#
_cell.length_a   1.000
_cell.length_b   1.000
_cell.length_c   1.000
_cell.angle_alpha   90.00
_cell.angle_beta   90.00
_cell.angle_gamma   90.00
#
_symmetry.space_group_name_H-M   'P 1'
#
loop_
_entity.id
_entity.type
_entity.pdbx_description
1 polymer ?
#
loop_
_entity_poly.entity_id
_entity_poly.type
_entity_poly.pdbx_seq_one_letter_code
_entity_poly.pdbx_strand_id
1 'polypeptide(L)'
;QGRIVSILDDNTMRMWELTNIKDDPLGSQVLTEVGASELAGRPSFFPSMNQITVVSIRSSNDVMWVGTEGGGIYSLTLPDFNPREGGTIHQDQVMQSIPDHYKTGKALGPVEAIQEHPNNPSLILIGYSRGLVVLWNDSTQSVDKYYLNDKALESLSWHSNCQEFISAHNDGYLCTWRLESSSQHTSYTPYGPFPCKAITKILWKSSRKNDPYTVFSGGMPRANYGDRHCVTVMNGSKHVTFDFTSRVIDFFVISKNQVNAEWEEPEFLIVLAEEELIAIDLTQEGWPTLTPPYLASPHASAITCSCYVEEVDEKIWEKICDVANEGKTNKSTSAWPIVGGKNLSAKRVLSHNLLMTGHEDGSVKLWDISSTSMFPLIKIQTSTVFVTDSDGANDGDAFEEQFPPFRKVGEFDPYSDDPRLAIRKVAMCPNTGTLVAGGTAGQVVVFILSSESIESFITSSVIDLLEGRMDFTWKGHDKLDTKDDHILMKPGYQVNNIIQCQPPASLTSININANWGLVGIGTGHGFALFDYLQNKTVLCRCTLEAGDQSAMEGNFSRIKSFKMSLRQSMRRIRGSIGGGGSRRRRGSRRRYKRDNMSQEETASASGWSPATTGQRRVEARSSDDGMTGMVRCTYFATTFVRDSISATPTFWAGTNSGAIYVFALHVPDYSHRQDHEVTSVVGKHIQLLHRAPVVDITVLDNLGIPVPTSDAKHDAKPNNGNAVGRSSPPASQHHSLVICSEEQVKVFTLPKISAKRKFKLTAVDGSLMRKISYAKFVSSKNPDYHEYALVSLTNIGEMHILGQLPMLRPQETYSCISRDDPNGIASCLLTGSGQGIYLISPSEYERFSLSTVGSIEPMCRVIRNNMANH
;
A
#
# COMPACT_ATOMS: atom_id res chain seq x y z
N GLN A 1 -7.96 -31.62 -3.47
CA GLN A 1 -7.50 -31.94 -4.85
C GLN A 1 -6.57 -30.87 -5.44
N GLY A 2 -6.42 -29.68 -4.85
CA GLY A 2 -5.53 -28.64 -5.40
C GLY A 2 -6.07 -28.03 -6.70
N ARG A 3 -7.40 -27.95 -6.82
CA ARG A 3 -8.10 -27.40 -7.98
C ARG A 3 -9.03 -26.28 -7.53
N ILE A 4 -9.24 -25.31 -8.42
CA ILE A 4 -10.11 -24.15 -8.19
C ILE A 4 -10.93 -23.94 -9.46
N VAL A 5 -12.22 -23.63 -9.29
CA VAL A 5 -13.08 -23.18 -10.38
C VAL A 5 -13.33 -21.69 -10.21
N SER A 6 -13.18 -20.92 -11.28
CA SER A 6 -13.57 -19.51 -11.32
C SER A 6 -14.63 -19.28 -12.40
N ILE A 7 -15.58 -18.38 -12.11
CA ILE A 7 -16.59 -17.92 -13.04
C ILE A 7 -16.32 -16.43 -13.28
N LEU A 8 -16.20 -16.04 -14.55
CA LEU A 8 -15.94 -14.65 -14.93
C LEU A 8 -17.26 -13.92 -15.28
N ASP A 9 -17.19 -12.59 -15.39
CA ASP A 9 -18.33 -11.74 -15.73
C ASP A 9 -18.88 -11.97 -17.15
N ASP A 10 -18.02 -12.42 -18.06
CA ASP A 10 -18.37 -12.90 -19.40
C ASP A 10 -19.06 -14.28 -19.43
N ASN A 11 -19.40 -14.84 -18.26
CA ASN A 11 -20.06 -16.13 -18.08
C ASN A 11 -19.17 -17.35 -18.43
N THR A 12 -17.85 -17.16 -18.57
CA THR A 12 -16.91 -18.27 -18.79
C THR A 12 -16.51 -18.95 -17.47
N MET A 13 -16.45 -20.28 -17.51
CA MET A 13 -15.98 -21.13 -16.42
C MET A 13 -14.55 -21.55 -16.69
N ARG A 14 -13.66 -21.42 -15.70
CA ARG A 14 -12.24 -21.78 -15.81
C ARG A 14 -11.87 -22.78 -14.70
N MET A 15 -11.13 -23.81 -15.07
CA MET A 15 -10.55 -24.79 -14.15
C MET A 15 -9.06 -24.50 -13.98
N TRP A 16 -8.62 -24.39 -12.73
CA TRP A 16 -7.24 -24.18 -12.34
C TRP A 16 -6.75 -25.37 -11.53
N GLU A 17 -5.50 -25.80 -11.75
CA GLU A 17 -4.86 -26.85 -10.98
C GLU A 17 -3.46 -26.43 -10.51
N LEU A 18 -3.12 -26.79 -9.27
CA LEU A 18 -1.76 -26.69 -8.76
C LEU A 18 -0.90 -27.82 -9.32
N THR A 19 0.04 -27.45 -10.18
CA THR A 19 0.98 -28.37 -10.84
C THR A 19 2.39 -28.17 -10.30
N ASN A 20 3.19 -29.23 -10.26
CA ASN A 20 4.60 -29.12 -9.85
C ASN A 20 5.41 -28.48 -10.97
N ILE A 21 6.32 -27.57 -10.63
CA ILE A 21 7.27 -26.99 -11.58
C ILE A 21 8.26 -28.09 -11.99
N LYS A 22 8.42 -28.29 -13.30
CA LYS A 22 9.39 -29.24 -13.86
C LYS A 22 10.81 -28.78 -13.51
N ASP A 23 11.67 -29.74 -13.15
CA ASP A 23 13.09 -29.51 -12.85
C ASP A 23 13.39 -28.61 -11.64
N ASP A 24 12.40 -28.26 -10.81
CA ASP A 24 12.66 -27.61 -9.52
C ASP A 24 13.01 -28.65 -8.44
N PRO A 25 14.25 -28.66 -7.90
CA PRO A 25 14.67 -29.61 -6.87
C PRO A 25 13.88 -29.47 -5.56
N LEU A 26 13.30 -28.30 -5.29
CA LEU A 26 12.46 -28.08 -4.11
C LEU A 26 11.04 -28.64 -4.31
N GLY A 27 10.65 -28.91 -5.56
CA GLY A 27 9.33 -29.36 -5.98
C GLY A 27 8.22 -28.38 -5.60
N SER A 28 8.44 -27.09 -5.88
CA SER A 28 7.42 -26.05 -5.77
C SER A 28 6.27 -26.27 -6.76
N GLN A 29 5.16 -25.58 -6.48
CA GLN A 29 3.93 -25.66 -7.26
C GLN A 29 3.56 -24.30 -7.84
N VAL A 30 2.95 -24.35 -9.02
CA VAL A 30 2.39 -23.20 -9.73
C VAL A 30 0.91 -23.45 -10.02
N LEU A 31 0.10 -22.39 -10.00
CA LEU A 31 -1.30 -22.44 -10.41
C LEU A 31 -1.38 -22.32 -11.93
N THR A 32 -1.97 -23.32 -12.59
CA THR A 32 -2.10 -23.36 -14.06
C THR A 32 -3.56 -23.53 -14.46
N GLU A 33 -4.01 -22.78 -15.47
CA GLU A 33 -5.29 -23.03 -16.13
C GLU A 33 -5.21 -24.36 -16.90
N VAL A 34 -6.16 -25.26 -16.65
CA VAL A 34 -6.21 -26.60 -17.28
C VAL A 34 -7.46 -26.82 -18.12
N GLY A 35 -8.45 -25.93 -18.04
CA GLY A 35 -9.66 -26.02 -18.85
C GLY A 35 -10.51 -24.76 -18.78
N ALA A 36 -11.27 -24.51 -19.85
CA ALA A 36 -12.23 -23.43 -19.95
C ALA A 36 -13.46 -23.90 -20.70
N SER A 37 -14.64 -23.45 -20.27
CA SER A 37 -15.91 -23.79 -20.91
C SER A 37 -16.93 -22.66 -20.71
N GLU A 38 -17.90 -22.57 -21.59
CA GLU A 38 -19.05 -21.69 -21.46
C GLU A 38 -20.30 -22.53 -21.22
N LEU A 39 -21.24 -22.02 -20.43
CA LEU A 39 -22.51 -22.71 -20.25
C LEU A 39 -23.30 -22.65 -21.56
N ALA A 40 -23.41 -23.79 -22.24
CA ALA A 40 -24.08 -23.89 -23.52
C ALA A 40 -25.56 -23.50 -23.41
N GLY A 41 -25.92 -22.37 -24.00
CA GLY A 41 -27.29 -21.88 -24.10
C GLY A 41 -27.93 -22.20 -25.46
N ARG A 42 -29.24 -22.45 -25.51
CA ARG A 42 -29.97 -22.29 -26.78
C ARG A 42 -29.86 -20.82 -27.20
N PRO A 43 -29.56 -20.51 -28.48
CA PRO A 43 -29.66 -19.15 -29.00
C PRO A 43 -31.08 -18.65 -28.70
N SER A 44 -31.19 -17.74 -27.73
CA SER A 44 -32.46 -17.18 -27.28
C SER A 44 -32.43 -15.69 -27.58
N PHE A 45 -33.60 -15.12 -27.85
CA PHE A 45 -33.74 -13.67 -28.12
C PHE A 45 -33.31 -12.80 -26.92
N PHE A 46 -33.13 -13.40 -25.73
CA PHE A 46 -32.71 -12.75 -24.49
C PHE A 46 -31.42 -13.41 -23.96
N PRO A 47 -30.26 -12.76 -24.11
CA PRO A 47 -28.96 -13.32 -23.69
C PRO A 47 -28.88 -13.65 -22.19
N SER A 48 -29.67 -12.98 -21.34
CA SER A 48 -29.57 -13.06 -19.88
C SER A 48 -30.07 -14.38 -19.26
N MET A 49 -30.87 -15.20 -19.96
CA MET A 49 -31.46 -16.40 -19.32
C MET A 49 -30.44 -17.46 -18.87
N ASN A 50 -29.26 -17.51 -19.50
CA ASN A 50 -28.20 -18.46 -19.16
C ASN A 50 -27.05 -17.81 -18.36
N GLN A 51 -27.23 -16.58 -17.89
CA GLN A 51 -26.27 -15.95 -16.99
C GLN A 51 -26.18 -16.78 -15.71
N ILE A 52 -24.97 -17.22 -15.36
CA ILE A 52 -24.69 -17.96 -14.14
C ILE A 52 -24.88 -17.03 -12.95
N THR A 53 -25.63 -17.51 -11.96
CA THR A 53 -25.98 -16.76 -10.74
C THR A 53 -25.36 -17.38 -9.50
N VAL A 54 -25.39 -18.71 -9.41
CA VAL A 54 -24.81 -19.46 -8.29
C VAL A 54 -24.17 -20.76 -8.78
N VAL A 55 -23.09 -21.16 -8.13
CA VAL A 55 -22.40 -22.42 -8.38
C VAL A 55 -22.23 -23.17 -7.06
N SER A 56 -22.48 -24.48 -7.08
CA SER A 56 -22.25 -25.37 -5.95
C SER A 56 -21.53 -26.62 -6.43
N ILE A 57 -20.37 -26.91 -5.83
CA ILE A 57 -19.62 -28.14 -6.09
C ILE A 57 -20.07 -29.20 -5.10
N ARG A 58 -20.36 -30.41 -5.59
CA ARG A 58 -20.76 -31.54 -4.76
C ARG A 58 -19.60 -32.01 -3.88
N SER A 59 -19.91 -32.54 -2.70
CA SER A 59 -18.95 -33.10 -1.74
C SER A 59 -18.00 -34.16 -2.35
N SER A 60 -18.45 -34.88 -3.37
CA SER A 60 -17.66 -35.83 -4.16
C SER A 60 -16.59 -35.19 -5.07
N ASN A 61 -16.65 -33.88 -5.29
CA ASN A 61 -15.74 -33.08 -6.14
C ASN A 61 -15.70 -33.50 -7.63
N ASP A 62 -16.71 -34.21 -8.09
CA ASP A 62 -16.85 -34.72 -9.47
C ASP A 62 -17.95 -34.01 -10.27
N VAL A 63 -18.87 -33.32 -9.58
CA VAL A 63 -20.03 -32.66 -10.17
C VAL A 63 -20.17 -31.25 -9.61
N MET A 64 -20.51 -30.33 -10.49
CA MET A 64 -20.82 -28.94 -10.21
C MET A 64 -22.24 -28.63 -10.68
N TRP A 65 -23.06 -28.07 -9.79
CA TRP A 65 -24.36 -27.52 -10.13
C TRP A 65 -24.24 -26.03 -10.41
N VAL A 66 -24.93 -25.59 -11.46
CA VAL A 66 -24.89 -24.22 -11.96
C VAL A 66 -26.32 -23.71 -12.09
N GLY A 67 -26.68 -22.73 -11.29
CA GLY A 67 -27.97 -22.04 -11.35
C GLY A 67 -27.91 -20.82 -12.28
N THR A 68 -29.00 -20.54 -12.98
CA THR A 68 -29.07 -19.41 -13.93
C THR A 68 -30.14 -18.39 -13.59
N GLU A 69 -30.01 -17.19 -14.18
CA GLU A 69 -31.02 -16.12 -14.08
C GLU A 69 -32.39 -16.55 -14.62
N GLY A 70 -32.43 -17.47 -15.59
CA GLY A 70 -33.66 -18.06 -16.11
C GLY A 70 -34.34 -19.08 -15.18
N GLY A 71 -33.72 -19.43 -14.04
CA GLY A 71 -34.25 -20.43 -13.11
C GLY A 71 -33.90 -21.88 -13.48
N GLY A 72 -33.01 -22.08 -14.46
CA GLY A 72 -32.51 -23.40 -14.85
C GLY A 72 -31.33 -23.83 -13.98
N ILE A 73 -31.18 -25.15 -13.77
CA ILE A 73 -30.06 -25.71 -13.01
C ILE A 73 -29.41 -26.81 -13.83
N TYR A 74 -28.12 -26.63 -14.09
CA TYR A 74 -27.31 -27.54 -14.90
C TYR A 74 -26.36 -28.31 -14.01
N SER A 75 -26.20 -29.61 -14.27
CA SER A 75 -25.20 -30.46 -13.63
C SER A 75 -24.06 -30.71 -14.62
N LEU A 76 -22.85 -30.28 -14.26
CA LEU A 76 -21.64 -30.41 -15.07
C LEU A 76 -20.64 -31.33 -14.37
N THR A 77 -19.98 -32.21 -15.11
CA THR A 77 -18.91 -33.04 -14.58
C THR A 77 -17.60 -32.26 -14.50
N LEU A 78 -16.80 -32.52 -13.47
CA LEU A 78 -15.48 -31.95 -13.28
C LEU A 78 -14.40 -33.00 -13.60
N PRO A 79 -13.28 -32.62 -14.23
CA PRO A 79 -12.84 -31.24 -14.46
C PRO A 79 -13.30 -30.60 -15.79
N ASP A 80 -13.90 -31.38 -16.70
CA ASP A 80 -14.08 -30.98 -18.11
C ASP A 80 -15.30 -30.10 -18.40
N PHE A 81 -16.15 -29.83 -17.40
CA PHE A 81 -17.40 -29.08 -17.51
C PHE A 81 -18.42 -29.69 -18.49
N ASN A 82 -18.40 -31.02 -18.69
CA ASN A 82 -19.35 -31.67 -19.59
C ASN A 82 -20.72 -31.80 -18.92
N PRO A 83 -21.84 -31.48 -19.60
CA PRO A 83 -23.18 -31.70 -19.06
C PRO A 83 -23.44 -33.16 -18.71
N ARG A 84 -23.95 -33.43 -17.52
CA ARG A 84 -24.37 -34.76 -17.09
C ARG A 84 -25.71 -35.10 -17.77
N GLU A 85 -25.76 -36.24 -18.48
CA GLU A 85 -26.99 -36.72 -19.11
C GLU A 85 -28.13 -36.84 -18.09
N GLY A 86 -29.27 -36.21 -18.38
CA GLY A 86 -30.44 -36.20 -17.49
C GLY A 86 -30.26 -35.43 -16.17
N GLY A 87 -29.12 -34.76 -15.95
CA GLY A 87 -28.84 -34.02 -14.72
C GLY A 87 -29.29 -32.56 -14.71
N THR A 88 -30.01 -32.11 -15.75
CA THR A 88 -30.57 -30.75 -15.80
C THR A 88 -31.92 -30.74 -15.09
N ILE A 89 -32.06 -29.90 -14.07
CA ILE A 89 -33.32 -29.72 -13.35
C ILE A 89 -34.07 -28.59 -14.03
N HIS A 90 -35.16 -28.94 -14.71
CA HIS A 90 -36.00 -27.97 -15.39
C HIS A 90 -37.00 -27.34 -14.43
N GLN A 91 -37.25 -26.04 -14.61
CA GLN A 91 -38.25 -25.31 -13.82
C GLN A 91 -39.63 -25.99 -13.84
N ASP A 92 -40.03 -26.57 -14.98
CA ASP A 92 -41.31 -27.29 -15.10
C ASP A 92 -41.40 -28.51 -14.19
N GLN A 93 -40.29 -29.22 -13.96
CA GLN A 93 -40.25 -30.38 -13.05
C GLN A 93 -40.45 -29.94 -11.60
N VAL A 94 -39.80 -28.84 -11.21
CA VAL A 94 -39.99 -28.26 -9.88
C VAL A 94 -41.43 -27.79 -9.70
N MET A 95 -41.98 -27.10 -10.71
CA MET A 95 -43.33 -26.54 -10.67
C MET A 95 -44.42 -27.61 -10.50
N GLN A 96 -44.24 -28.84 -11.01
CA GLN A 96 -45.25 -29.90 -10.87
C GLN A 96 -45.64 -30.17 -9.41
N SER A 97 -44.70 -30.11 -8.49
CA SER A 97 -44.91 -30.39 -7.06
C SER A 97 -45.37 -29.18 -6.23
N ILE A 98 -45.46 -27.99 -6.82
CA ILE A 98 -45.81 -26.75 -6.11
C ILE A 98 -47.33 -26.52 -6.12
N PRO A 99 -47.94 -25.93 -5.08
CA PRO A 99 -49.36 -25.59 -5.06
C PRO A 99 -49.80 -24.63 -6.18
N ASP A 100 -51.00 -24.83 -6.72
CA ASP A 100 -51.52 -24.05 -7.85
C ASP A 100 -51.68 -22.55 -7.57
N HIS A 101 -51.92 -22.17 -6.31
CA HIS A 101 -52.01 -20.75 -5.92
C HIS A 101 -50.68 -19.99 -6.10
N TYR A 102 -49.54 -20.70 -6.11
CA TYR A 102 -48.24 -20.11 -6.39
C TYR A 102 -47.96 -20.07 -7.90
N LYS A 103 -48.49 -21.03 -8.67
CA LYS A 103 -48.42 -21.16 -10.14
C LYS A 103 -49.27 -20.09 -10.85
N THR A 104 -48.91 -18.83 -10.69
CA THR A 104 -49.66 -17.66 -11.18
C THR A 104 -49.21 -17.21 -12.58
N GLY A 105 -48.71 -18.13 -13.41
CA GLY A 105 -48.18 -17.81 -14.75
C GLY A 105 -46.90 -16.96 -14.75
N LYS A 106 -46.26 -16.79 -13.59
CA LYS A 106 -45.02 -16.05 -13.39
C LYS A 106 -43.88 -17.05 -13.19
N ALA A 107 -42.73 -16.79 -13.80
CA ALA A 107 -41.51 -17.58 -13.62
C ALA A 107 -41.07 -17.62 -12.14
N LEU A 108 -40.31 -18.65 -11.76
CA LEU A 108 -39.70 -18.72 -10.41
C LEU A 108 -38.62 -17.64 -10.20
N GLY A 109 -38.09 -17.07 -11.29
CA GLY A 109 -37.00 -16.11 -11.30
C GLY A 109 -35.63 -16.78 -11.18
N PRO A 110 -34.56 -15.96 -11.01
CA PRO A 110 -33.18 -16.44 -10.82
C PRO A 110 -33.04 -17.48 -9.71
N VAL A 111 -32.07 -18.38 -9.88
CA VAL A 111 -31.62 -19.31 -8.84
C VAL A 111 -30.63 -18.58 -7.93
N GLU A 112 -31.01 -18.31 -6.68
CA GLU A 112 -30.20 -17.52 -5.74
C GLU A 112 -29.31 -18.40 -4.85
N ALA A 113 -29.69 -19.67 -4.68
CA ALA A 113 -28.94 -20.58 -3.82
C ALA A 113 -29.07 -22.03 -4.29
N ILE A 114 -27.94 -22.75 -4.29
CA ILE A 114 -27.87 -24.21 -4.41
C ILE A 114 -26.96 -24.69 -3.29
N GLN A 115 -27.47 -25.55 -2.40
CA GLN A 115 -26.69 -26.12 -1.30
C GLN A 115 -26.98 -27.61 -1.16
N GLU A 116 -25.92 -28.43 -1.17
CA GLU A 116 -26.03 -29.85 -0.83
C GLU A 116 -26.47 -30.00 0.63
N HIS A 117 -27.33 -30.98 0.93
CA HIS A 117 -27.69 -31.29 2.30
C HIS A 117 -26.47 -31.87 3.04
N PRO A 118 -26.05 -31.33 4.20
CA PRO A 118 -24.72 -31.62 4.75
C PRO A 118 -24.49 -33.10 5.12
N ASN A 119 -25.54 -33.81 5.53
CA ASN A 119 -25.50 -35.24 5.86
C ASN A 119 -26.07 -36.18 4.78
N ASN A 120 -26.62 -35.64 3.69
CA ASN A 120 -27.27 -36.46 2.67
C ASN A 120 -27.01 -35.91 1.25
N PRO A 121 -25.94 -36.37 0.58
CA PRO A 121 -25.55 -35.93 -0.76
C PRO A 121 -26.56 -36.15 -1.89
N SER A 122 -27.67 -36.84 -1.62
CA SER A 122 -28.77 -37.00 -2.58
C SER A 122 -29.79 -35.86 -2.54
N LEU A 123 -29.79 -35.08 -1.45
CA LEU A 123 -30.72 -33.98 -1.24
C LEU A 123 -30.02 -32.64 -1.49
N ILE A 124 -30.71 -31.77 -2.21
CA ILE A 124 -30.19 -30.46 -2.64
C ILE A 124 -31.24 -29.42 -2.30
N LEU A 125 -30.84 -28.38 -1.58
CA LEU A 125 -31.66 -27.22 -1.31
C LEU A 125 -31.47 -26.22 -2.47
N ILE A 126 -32.57 -25.84 -3.10
CA ILE A 126 -32.59 -24.91 -4.24
C ILE A 126 -33.49 -23.73 -3.88
N GLY A 127 -32.94 -22.53 -3.91
CA GLY A 127 -33.65 -21.29 -3.64
C GLY A 127 -33.85 -20.46 -4.90
N TYR A 128 -35.08 -20.02 -5.13
CA TYR A 128 -35.45 -19.11 -6.22
C TYR A 128 -35.77 -17.72 -5.68
N SER A 129 -35.38 -16.68 -6.42
CA SER A 129 -35.55 -15.27 -6.07
C SER A 129 -36.99 -14.88 -5.69
N ARG A 130 -38.02 -15.55 -6.24
CA ARG A 130 -39.42 -15.27 -5.88
C ARG A 130 -39.82 -15.75 -4.47
N GLY A 131 -38.91 -16.35 -3.71
CA GLY A 131 -39.18 -16.81 -2.33
C GLY A 131 -39.57 -18.29 -2.22
N LEU A 132 -39.45 -19.06 -3.32
CA LEU A 132 -39.61 -20.52 -3.30
C LEU A 132 -38.27 -21.17 -2.95
N VAL A 133 -38.26 -22.01 -1.93
CA VAL A 133 -37.16 -22.93 -1.64
C VAL A 133 -37.68 -24.35 -1.78
N VAL A 134 -36.94 -25.22 -2.48
CA VAL A 134 -37.28 -26.64 -2.63
C VAL A 134 -36.14 -27.53 -2.16
N LEU A 135 -36.51 -28.64 -1.55
CA LEU A 135 -35.61 -29.75 -1.26
C LEU A 135 -35.78 -30.77 -2.40
N TRP A 136 -34.81 -30.78 -3.31
CA TRP A 136 -34.75 -31.67 -4.46
C TRP A 136 -34.01 -32.95 -4.13
N ASN A 137 -34.50 -34.07 -4.61
CA ASN A 137 -33.87 -35.37 -4.46
C ASN A 137 -33.29 -35.81 -5.81
N ASP A 138 -31.96 -35.80 -5.93
CA ASP A 138 -31.23 -36.17 -7.15
C ASP A 138 -31.40 -37.67 -7.50
N SER A 139 -31.70 -38.52 -6.51
CA SER A 139 -31.89 -39.96 -6.75
C SER A 139 -33.26 -40.25 -7.35
N THR A 140 -34.31 -39.55 -6.90
CA THR A 140 -35.68 -39.72 -7.40
C THR A 140 -36.04 -38.75 -8.53
N GLN A 141 -35.19 -37.75 -8.78
CA GLN A 141 -35.43 -36.65 -9.72
C GLN A 141 -36.76 -35.95 -9.46
N SER A 142 -37.06 -35.68 -8.18
CA SER A 142 -38.32 -35.06 -7.76
C SER A 142 -38.15 -34.15 -6.55
N VAL A 143 -39.15 -33.30 -6.30
CA VAL A 143 -39.19 -32.42 -5.13
C VAL A 143 -39.73 -33.19 -3.93
N ASP A 144 -38.91 -33.38 -2.91
CA ASP A 144 -39.31 -34.01 -1.64
C ASP A 144 -40.12 -33.04 -0.78
N LYS A 145 -39.73 -31.76 -0.76
CA LYS A 145 -40.41 -30.72 0.02
C LYS A 145 -40.25 -29.32 -0.55
N TYR A 146 -41.16 -28.42 -0.21
CA TYR A 146 -41.10 -27.00 -0.56
C TYR A 146 -41.40 -26.10 0.64
N TYR A 147 -40.86 -24.88 0.57
CA TYR A 147 -41.02 -23.80 1.54
C TYR A 147 -41.31 -22.51 0.78
N LEU A 148 -42.37 -21.80 1.18
CA LEU A 148 -42.85 -20.61 0.47
C LEU A 148 -42.75 -19.38 1.36
N ASN A 149 -42.10 -18.34 0.85
CA ASN A 149 -42.09 -17.00 1.40
C ASN A 149 -42.66 -16.02 0.37
N ASP A 150 -43.34 -14.97 0.82
CA ASP A 150 -43.89 -13.90 -0.02
C ASP A 150 -42.84 -12.82 -0.36
N LYS A 151 -41.68 -12.87 0.30
CA LYS A 151 -40.55 -11.97 0.10
C LYS A 151 -39.50 -12.60 -0.80
N ALA A 152 -38.85 -11.77 -1.61
CA ALA A 152 -37.82 -12.25 -2.53
C ALA A 152 -36.62 -12.79 -1.76
N LEU A 153 -36.12 -13.95 -2.18
CA LEU A 153 -34.98 -14.63 -1.57
C LEU A 153 -33.68 -14.02 -2.08
N GLU A 154 -32.68 -13.94 -1.21
CA GLU A 154 -31.33 -13.46 -1.55
C GLU A 154 -30.25 -14.49 -1.15
N SER A 155 -30.43 -15.19 -0.03
CA SER A 155 -29.41 -16.14 0.45
C SER A 155 -29.99 -17.20 1.38
N LEU A 156 -29.33 -18.36 1.47
CA LEU A 156 -29.66 -19.49 2.34
C LEU A 156 -28.44 -19.93 3.14
N SER A 157 -28.65 -20.48 4.33
CA SER A 157 -27.60 -21.22 5.06
C SER A 157 -28.21 -22.35 5.87
N TRP A 158 -27.62 -23.55 5.74
CA TRP A 158 -27.90 -24.68 6.62
C TRP A 158 -27.48 -24.40 8.07
N HIS A 159 -28.19 -25.01 9.01
CA HIS A 159 -27.74 -25.19 10.39
C HIS A 159 -26.94 -26.48 10.54
N SER A 160 -26.05 -26.57 11.55
CA SER A 160 -25.21 -27.77 11.74
C SER A 160 -26.02 -29.02 12.12
N ASN A 161 -27.21 -28.88 12.71
CA ASN A 161 -28.09 -30.01 13.00
C ASN A 161 -28.66 -30.67 11.73
N CYS A 162 -28.48 -30.07 10.56
CA CYS A 162 -28.99 -30.54 9.27
C CYS A 162 -30.51 -30.73 9.22
N GLN A 163 -31.25 -30.19 10.18
CA GLN A 163 -32.72 -30.24 10.23
C GLN A 163 -33.34 -28.86 10.03
N GLU A 164 -32.54 -27.81 10.07
CA GLU A 164 -32.98 -26.44 9.95
C GLU A 164 -32.10 -25.67 8.98
N PHE A 165 -32.69 -24.65 8.36
CA PHE A 165 -31.97 -23.68 7.55
C PHE A 165 -32.57 -22.28 7.76
N ILE A 166 -31.78 -21.26 7.46
CA ILE A 166 -32.20 -19.86 7.50
C ILE A 166 -32.22 -19.28 6.09
N SER A 167 -33.20 -18.44 5.79
CA SER A 167 -33.30 -17.67 4.56
C SER A 167 -33.24 -16.17 4.83
N ALA A 168 -32.52 -15.47 3.96
CA ALA A 168 -32.39 -14.02 3.95
C ALA A 168 -33.07 -13.42 2.71
N HIS A 169 -33.66 -12.25 2.87
CA HIS A 169 -34.57 -11.66 1.90
C HIS A 169 -34.23 -10.20 1.55
N ASN A 170 -34.83 -9.72 0.46
CA ASN A 170 -34.53 -8.42 -0.16
C ASN A 170 -34.94 -7.18 0.65
N ASP A 171 -35.76 -7.34 1.67
CA ASP A 171 -36.27 -6.29 2.57
C ASP A 171 -35.63 -6.33 3.96
N GLY A 172 -34.54 -7.10 4.11
CA GLY A 172 -33.82 -7.27 5.37
C GLY A 172 -34.47 -8.26 6.33
N TYR A 173 -35.40 -9.08 5.84
CA TYR A 173 -36.08 -10.10 6.62
C TYR A 173 -35.25 -11.39 6.72
N LEU A 174 -35.29 -12.03 7.88
CA LEU A 174 -34.72 -13.36 8.12
C LEU A 174 -35.82 -14.33 8.53
N CYS A 175 -35.77 -15.56 8.01
CA CYS A 175 -36.72 -16.61 8.34
C CYS A 175 -36.02 -17.94 8.58
N THR A 176 -36.34 -18.62 9.67
CA THR A 176 -35.87 -19.99 9.96
C THR A 176 -36.92 -21.02 9.57
N TRP A 177 -36.44 -22.17 9.10
CA TRP A 177 -37.25 -23.26 8.57
C TRP A 177 -36.79 -24.58 9.16
N ARG A 178 -37.73 -25.49 9.41
CA ARG A 178 -37.48 -26.88 9.85
C ARG A 178 -37.83 -27.83 8.73
N LEU A 179 -36.98 -28.83 8.47
CA LEU A 179 -37.23 -29.83 7.43
C LEU A 179 -38.53 -30.61 7.64
N GLU A 180 -38.99 -30.77 8.89
CA GLU A 180 -40.23 -31.46 9.23
C GLU A 180 -41.49 -30.63 8.94
N SER A 181 -41.41 -29.30 8.88
CA SER A 181 -42.55 -28.41 8.63
C SER A 181 -42.38 -27.55 7.39
N SER A 182 -43.41 -27.43 6.56
CA SER A 182 -43.41 -26.46 5.45
C SER A 182 -43.78 -25.03 5.88
N SER A 183 -44.10 -24.82 7.17
CA SER A 183 -44.36 -23.49 7.73
C SER A 183 -43.08 -22.83 8.24
N GLN A 184 -43.06 -21.50 8.23
CA GLN A 184 -42.02 -20.71 8.90
C GLN A 184 -41.96 -21.07 10.39
N HIS A 185 -40.74 -21.24 10.93
CA HIS A 185 -40.55 -21.51 12.35
C HIS A 185 -40.44 -20.22 13.15
N THR A 186 -39.49 -19.35 12.81
CA THR A 186 -39.38 -17.98 13.33
C THR A 186 -39.00 -17.02 12.22
N SER A 187 -39.42 -15.76 12.33
CA SER A 187 -39.02 -14.72 11.39
C SER A 187 -38.99 -13.33 12.02
N TYR A 188 -38.04 -12.50 11.59
CA TYR A 188 -37.80 -11.17 12.16
C TYR A 188 -36.99 -10.28 11.20
N THR A 189 -36.99 -8.97 11.45
CA THR A 189 -36.16 -7.99 10.75
C THR A 189 -35.13 -7.44 11.75
N PRO A 190 -33.83 -7.78 11.65
CA PRO A 190 -32.83 -7.41 12.66
C PRO A 190 -32.77 -5.92 12.98
N TYR A 191 -33.04 -5.06 11.99
CA TYR A 191 -32.98 -3.59 12.11
C TYR A 191 -34.33 -2.91 11.83
N GLY A 192 -35.43 -3.66 11.96
CA GLY A 192 -36.78 -3.12 11.85
C GLY A 192 -37.11 -2.12 12.98
N PRO A 193 -38.27 -1.46 12.93
CA PRO A 193 -39.37 -1.67 11.99
C PRO A 193 -39.25 -0.87 10.68
N PHE A 194 -38.21 -0.04 10.53
CA PHE A 194 -38.04 0.77 9.32
C PHE A 194 -37.72 -0.10 8.09
N PRO A 195 -38.07 0.34 6.87
CA PRO A 195 -37.73 -0.38 5.66
C PRO A 195 -36.21 -0.55 5.51
N CYS A 196 -35.77 -1.80 5.43
CA CYS A 196 -34.36 -2.16 5.31
C CYS A 196 -33.95 -2.45 3.85
N LYS A 197 -32.65 -2.47 3.61
CA LYS A 197 -32.04 -3.04 2.41
C LYS A 197 -31.97 -4.57 2.51
N ALA A 198 -31.75 -5.22 1.38
CA ALA A 198 -31.55 -6.66 1.27
C ALA A 198 -30.46 -7.17 2.22
N ILE A 199 -30.65 -8.39 2.74
CA ILE A 199 -29.57 -9.18 3.32
C ILE A 199 -29.06 -10.12 2.22
N THR A 200 -27.92 -9.75 1.62
CA THR A 200 -27.43 -10.36 0.37
C THR A 200 -26.65 -11.67 0.58
N LYS A 201 -26.13 -11.91 1.79
CA LYS A 201 -25.45 -13.14 2.17
C LYS A 201 -25.66 -13.41 3.64
N ILE A 202 -25.95 -14.66 3.99
CA ILE A 202 -26.09 -15.12 5.38
C ILE A 202 -25.30 -16.41 5.60
N LEU A 203 -24.67 -16.52 6.77
CA LEU A 203 -24.03 -17.72 7.29
C LEU A 203 -24.58 -17.99 8.69
N TRP A 204 -25.04 -19.22 8.93
CA TRP A 204 -25.57 -19.66 10.21
C TRP A 204 -24.73 -20.79 10.77
N LYS A 205 -24.08 -20.54 11.89
CA LYS A 205 -23.00 -21.41 12.41
C LYS A 205 -23.24 -21.77 13.87
N SER A 206 -23.21 -23.04 14.20
CA SER A 206 -23.50 -23.51 15.56
C SER A 206 -22.35 -23.27 16.53
N SER A 207 -22.70 -23.11 17.80
CA SER A 207 -21.75 -22.93 18.90
C SER A 207 -22.14 -23.80 20.09
N ARG A 208 -21.15 -24.28 20.84
CA ARG A 208 -21.34 -25.07 22.07
C ARG A 208 -22.11 -24.32 23.17
N LYS A 209 -22.11 -22.98 23.15
CA LYS A 209 -22.78 -22.13 24.16
C LYS A 209 -24.28 -21.91 23.90
N ASN A 210 -24.94 -22.88 23.26
CA ASN A 210 -26.35 -22.91 22.82
C ASN A 210 -26.77 -21.89 21.75
N ASP A 211 -26.29 -20.64 21.76
CA ASP A 211 -26.69 -19.66 20.75
C ASP A 211 -25.84 -19.75 19.46
N PRO A 212 -26.46 -19.90 18.28
CA PRO A 212 -25.73 -19.94 17.02
C PRO A 212 -25.22 -18.54 16.62
N TYR A 213 -24.13 -18.50 15.86
CA TYR A 213 -23.66 -17.30 15.18
C TYR A 213 -24.48 -17.07 13.92
N THR A 214 -25.09 -15.90 13.81
CA THR A 214 -25.73 -15.42 12.58
C THR A 214 -24.89 -14.30 12.01
N VAL A 215 -24.25 -14.56 10.86
CA VAL A 215 -23.36 -13.59 10.19
C VAL A 215 -23.97 -13.21 8.85
N PHE A 216 -24.16 -11.92 8.60
CA PHE A 216 -24.82 -11.49 7.36
C PHE A 216 -24.38 -10.12 6.87
N SER A 217 -24.43 -9.90 5.56
CA SER A 217 -24.19 -8.59 4.93
C SER A 217 -25.50 -7.87 4.59
N GLY A 218 -25.55 -6.56 4.80
CA GLY A 218 -26.71 -5.73 4.47
C GLY A 218 -27.75 -5.63 5.60
N GLY A 219 -29.03 -5.58 5.25
CA GLY A 219 -30.13 -5.40 6.22
C GLY A 219 -30.29 -3.98 6.76
N MET A 220 -29.48 -3.02 6.32
CA MET A 220 -29.45 -1.66 6.88
C MET A 220 -30.75 -0.88 6.60
N PRO A 221 -31.25 -0.07 7.56
CA PRO A 221 -32.36 0.87 7.32
C PRO A 221 -32.07 1.79 6.13
N ARG A 222 -32.94 1.75 5.12
CA ARG A 222 -32.69 2.34 3.79
C ARG A 222 -32.48 3.86 3.84
N ALA A 223 -33.21 4.56 4.69
CA ALA A 223 -33.19 6.02 4.77
C ALA A 223 -31.91 6.58 5.43
N ASN A 224 -31.43 5.93 6.49
CA ASN A 224 -30.39 6.50 7.35
C ASN A 224 -29.01 5.88 7.09
N TYR A 225 -28.97 4.60 6.70
CA TYR A 225 -27.73 3.82 6.64
C TYR A 225 -27.59 3.03 5.33
N GLY A 226 -28.37 3.40 4.32
CA GLY A 226 -28.37 2.69 3.04
C GLY A 226 -27.03 2.72 2.32
N ASP A 227 -26.18 3.71 2.56
CA ASP A 227 -24.87 3.85 1.93
C ASP A 227 -23.71 3.22 2.73
N ARG A 228 -24.01 2.57 3.87
CA ARG A 228 -23.01 1.86 4.66
C ARG A 228 -22.72 0.48 4.12
N HIS A 229 -21.48 0.04 4.30
CA HIS A 229 -21.00 -1.29 3.90
C HIS A 229 -20.79 -2.08 5.17
N CYS A 230 -21.68 -3.03 5.46
CA CYS A 230 -21.69 -3.69 6.76
C CYS A 230 -21.76 -5.21 6.69
N VAL A 231 -21.07 -5.85 7.63
CA VAL A 231 -21.25 -7.26 8.00
C VAL A 231 -21.68 -7.30 9.46
N THR A 232 -22.80 -7.94 9.74
CA THR A 232 -23.33 -8.10 11.10
C THR A 232 -22.96 -9.47 11.64
N VAL A 233 -22.57 -9.54 12.91
CA VAL A 233 -22.44 -10.79 13.66
C VAL A 233 -23.35 -10.73 14.88
N MET A 234 -24.22 -11.73 15.02
CA MET A 234 -25.08 -11.94 16.18
C MET A 234 -24.73 -13.28 16.85
N ASN A 235 -24.54 -13.29 18.16
CA ASN A 235 -24.37 -14.48 18.98
C ASN A 235 -25.04 -14.26 20.35
N GLY A 236 -26.20 -14.87 20.56
CA GLY A 236 -27.02 -14.63 21.75
C GLY A 236 -27.41 -13.15 21.87
N SER A 237 -27.04 -12.52 22.99
CA SER A 237 -27.22 -11.08 23.21
C SER A 237 -26.17 -10.20 22.53
N LYS A 238 -25.05 -10.76 22.08
CA LYS A 238 -23.96 -9.99 21.48
C LYS A 238 -24.29 -9.72 20.01
N HIS A 239 -24.35 -8.44 19.64
CA HIS A 239 -24.70 -7.96 18.31
C HIS A 239 -23.75 -6.85 17.91
N VAL A 240 -22.97 -7.05 16.85
CA VAL A 240 -22.07 -6.03 16.30
C VAL A 240 -22.28 -5.89 14.80
N THR A 241 -22.42 -4.65 14.34
CA THR A 241 -22.50 -4.29 12.92
C THR A 241 -21.16 -3.70 12.50
N PHE A 242 -20.28 -4.53 11.95
CA PHE A 242 -18.97 -4.10 11.45
C PHE A 242 -19.16 -3.20 10.24
N ASP A 243 -18.68 -1.97 10.31
CA ASP A 243 -18.81 -0.94 9.27
C ASP A 243 -17.48 -0.73 8.57
N PHE A 244 -17.48 -0.88 7.24
CA PHE A 244 -16.31 -0.81 6.38
C PHE A 244 -16.36 0.47 5.54
N THR A 245 -15.20 1.07 5.29
CA THR A 245 -15.08 2.30 4.51
C THR A 245 -15.17 2.07 3.00
N SER A 246 -15.06 0.81 2.56
CA SER A 246 -15.19 0.38 1.17
C SER A 246 -16.19 -0.77 1.06
N ARG A 247 -16.63 -1.07 -0.17
CA ARG A 247 -17.67 -2.07 -0.42
C ARG A 247 -17.19 -3.45 0.00
N VAL A 248 -18.02 -4.20 0.73
CA VAL A 248 -17.76 -5.62 1.02
C VAL A 248 -17.91 -6.39 -0.29
N ILE A 249 -16.83 -7.07 -0.71
CA ILE A 249 -16.82 -7.95 -1.88
C ILE A 249 -17.34 -9.33 -1.49
N ASP A 250 -16.74 -9.94 -0.47
CA ASP A 250 -17.24 -11.18 0.12
C ASP A 250 -16.70 -11.39 1.56
N PHE A 251 -17.30 -12.34 2.28
CA PHE A 251 -16.80 -12.80 3.58
C PHE A 251 -17.04 -14.30 3.80
N PHE A 252 -16.23 -14.90 4.67
CA PHE A 252 -16.41 -16.27 5.15
C PHE A 252 -16.00 -16.41 6.62
N VAL A 253 -16.44 -17.51 7.23
CA VAL A 253 -16.14 -17.83 8.63
C VAL A 253 -15.25 -19.06 8.68
N ILE A 254 -14.14 -18.97 9.42
CA ILE A 254 -13.27 -20.10 9.77
C ILE A 254 -13.75 -20.64 11.11
N SER A 255 -14.10 -21.92 11.12
CA SER A 255 -14.58 -22.66 12.28
C SER A 255 -13.53 -23.68 12.73
N LYS A 256 -13.50 -23.98 14.03
CA LYS A 256 -12.56 -24.95 14.61
C LYS A 256 -12.83 -26.37 14.14
N ASN A 257 -14.10 -26.75 14.09
CA ASN A 257 -14.53 -28.09 13.72
C ASN A 257 -15.00 -28.13 12.26
N GLN A 258 -14.96 -29.33 11.66
CA GLN A 258 -15.41 -29.53 10.29
C GLN A 258 -16.91 -29.27 10.11
N VAL A 259 -17.30 -28.96 8.89
CA VAL A 259 -18.69 -28.97 8.42
C VAL A 259 -19.24 -30.38 8.71
N ASN A 260 -20.27 -30.50 9.55
CA ASN A 260 -20.90 -31.73 10.07
C ASN A 260 -20.48 -32.19 11.48
N ALA A 261 -19.60 -31.46 12.19
CA ALA A 261 -19.49 -31.63 13.63
C ALA A 261 -20.79 -31.19 14.33
N GLU A 262 -21.08 -31.75 15.52
CA GLU A 262 -22.24 -31.34 16.34
C GLU A 262 -22.26 -29.81 16.55
N TRP A 263 -21.07 -29.23 16.71
CA TRP A 263 -20.82 -27.79 16.84
C TRP A 263 -19.69 -27.39 15.89
N GLU A 264 -19.87 -26.35 15.06
CA GLU A 264 -18.79 -25.84 14.21
C GLU A 264 -17.75 -25.04 15.01
N GLU A 265 -18.21 -24.27 16.00
CA GLU A 265 -17.38 -23.32 16.78
C GLU A 265 -16.63 -22.30 15.89
N PRO A 266 -17.30 -21.24 15.41
CA PRO A 266 -16.68 -20.13 14.70
C PRO A 266 -15.53 -19.48 15.47
N GLU A 267 -14.37 -19.35 14.83
CA GLU A 267 -13.19 -18.72 15.43
C GLU A 267 -12.85 -17.38 14.78
N PHE A 268 -12.94 -17.29 13.45
CA PHE A 268 -12.56 -16.07 12.73
C PHE A 268 -13.55 -15.71 11.63
N LEU A 269 -13.83 -14.41 11.49
CA LEU A 269 -14.55 -13.85 10.35
C LEU A 269 -13.53 -13.16 9.44
N ILE A 270 -13.44 -13.61 8.19
CA ILE A 270 -12.57 -13.02 7.15
C ILE A 270 -13.46 -12.23 6.19
N VAL A 271 -13.16 -10.95 6.01
CA VAL A 271 -13.90 -10.03 5.14
C VAL A 271 -12.96 -9.43 4.12
N LEU A 272 -13.28 -9.65 2.84
CA LEU A 272 -12.64 -8.96 1.72
C LEU A 272 -13.50 -7.76 1.36
N ALA A 273 -12.98 -6.56 1.62
CA ALA A 273 -13.53 -5.32 1.10
C ALA A 273 -12.78 -4.90 -0.16
N GLU A 274 -13.34 -3.95 -0.91
CA GLU A 274 -12.78 -3.46 -2.18
C GLU A 274 -11.34 -2.91 -2.02
N GLU A 275 -11.00 -2.42 -0.83
CA GLU A 275 -9.73 -1.73 -0.56
C GLU A 275 -8.85 -2.43 0.50
N GLU A 276 -9.34 -3.50 1.16
CA GLU A 276 -8.60 -4.16 2.25
C GLU A 276 -9.13 -5.56 2.62
N LEU A 277 -8.25 -6.39 3.19
CA LEU A 277 -8.58 -7.67 3.82
C LEU A 277 -8.59 -7.53 5.34
N ILE A 278 -9.72 -7.82 5.98
CA ILE A 278 -9.88 -7.76 7.44
C ILE A 278 -10.15 -9.17 7.99
N ALA A 279 -9.43 -9.54 9.04
CA ALA A 279 -9.76 -10.72 9.85
C ALA A 279 -10.17 -10.29 11.25
N ILE A 280 -11.28 -10.84 11.75
CA ILE A 280 -11.87 -10.56 13.05
C ILE A 280 -11.85 -11.85 13.87
N ASP A 281 -11.31 -11.77 15.08
CA ASP A 281 -11.29 -12.88 16.05
C ASP A 281 -12.64 -12.94 16.78
N LEU A 282 -13.39 -14.02 16.60
CA LEU A 282 -14.68 -14.22 17.26
C LEU A 282 -14.55 -14.88 18.64
N THR A 283 -13.36 -15.39 18.97
CA THR A 283 -13.07 -16.11 20.22
C THR A 283 -12.73 -15.17 21.39
N GLN A 284 -12.11 -14.02 21.09
CA GLN A 284 -11.74 -13.02 22.09
C GLN A 284 -12.88 -12.04 22.38
N GLU A 285 -12.92 -11.53 23.62
CA GLU A 285 -13.88 -10.50 24.01
C GLU A 285 -13.70 -9.23 23.18
N GLY A 286 -14.79 -8.52 22.89
CA GLY A 286 -14.75 -7.37 22.00
C GLY A 286 -14.50 -7.68 20.52
N TRP A 287 -14.29 -8.94 20.13
CA TRP A 287 -14.06 -9.35 18.73
C TRP A 287 -12.99 -8.53 17.98
N PRO A 288 -11.72 -8.47 18.44
CA PRO A 288 -10.68 -7.63 17.86
C PRO A 288 -10.23 -8.08 16.46
N THR A 289 -9.64 -7.17 15.68
CA THR A 289 -9.08 -7.50 14.36
C THR A 289 -7.67 -8.07 14.47
N LEU A 290 -7.26 -8.94 13.55
CA LEU A 290 -5.87 -9.39 13.39
C LEU A 290 -5.10 -8.46 12.44
N THR A 291 -3.78 -8.43 12.57
CA THR A 291 -2.90 -7.79 11.58
C THR A 291 -2.59 -8.81 10.46
N PRO A 292 -2.93 -8.50 9.20
CA PRO A 292 -2.70 -9.42 8.10
C PRO A 292 -1.20 -9.53 7.79
N PRO A 293 -0.63 -10.76 7.71
CA PRO A 293 0.81 -10.94 7.46
C PRO A 293 1.22 -10.72 5.99
N TYR A 294 0.24 -10.63 5.10
CA TYR A 294 0.31 -10.38 3.67
C TYR A 294 -1.01 -9.73 3.24
N LEU A 295 -1.09 -9.19 2.02
CA LEU A 295 -2.30 -8.47 1.54
C LEU A 295 -2.74 -7.33 2.48
N ALA A 296 -1.80 -6.77 3.23
CA ALA A 296 -2.01 -5.53 3.96
C ALA A 296 -2.18 -4.39 2.97
N SER A 297 -3.02 -3.40 3.27
CA SER A 297 -3.29 -2.26 2.39
C SER A 297 -2.31 -1.12 2.63
N PRO A 298 -1.22 -0.99 1.83
CA PRO A 298 -0.29 0.12 2.00
C PRO A 298 -0.96 1.46 1.68
N HIS A 299 -2.01 1.48 0.88
CA HIS A 299 -2.78 2.67 0.51
C HIS A 299 -3.92 3.01 1.48
N ALA A 300 -3.93 2.40 2.68
CA ALA A 300 -4.89 2.74 3.73
C ALA A 300 -5.00 4.27 3.95
N SER A 301 -3.88 4.98 3.75
CA SER A 301 -3.84 6.40 3.41
C SER A 301 -2.98 6.55 2.15
N ALA A 302 -3.25 7.55 1.31
CA ALA A 302 -2.56 7.69 0.02
C ALA A 302 -1.04 7.82 0.21
N ILE A 303 -0.26 6.99 -0.47
CA ILE A 303 1.21 7.01 -0.41
C ILE A 303 1.73 8.25 -1.15
N THR A 304 2.55 9.04 -0.48
CA THR A 304 3.10 10.29 -0.98
C THR A 304 4.61 10.25 -1.21
N CYS A 305 5.31 9.39 -0.47
CA CYS A 305 6.73 9.08 -0.69
C CYS A 305 7.08 7.71 -0.11
N SER A 306 8.17 7.13 -0.60
CA SER A 306 8.70 5.86 -0.10
C SER A 306 10.22 5.92 0.05
N CYS A 307 10.78 5.14 0.96
CA CYS A 307 12.22 4.98 1.17
C CYS A 307 12.53 3.51 1.46
N TYR A 308 13.56 2.99 0.80
CA TYR A 308 14.08 1.64 1.04
C TYR A 308 15.26 1.76 1.99
N VAL A 309 15.26 0.98 3.08
CA VAL A 309 16.35 0.91 4.04
C VAL A 309 16.95 -0.50 3.97
N GLU A 310 18.17 -0.59 3.43
CA GLU A 310 18.93 -1.83 3.33
C GLU A 310 19.72 -2.11 4.61
N GLU A 311 19.90 -3.39 4.92
CA GLU A 311 20.84 -3.88 5.94
C GLU A 311 20.69 -3.20 7.31
N VAL A 312 19.47 -3.21 7.85
CA VAL A 312 19.18 -2.71 9.20
C VAL A 312 20.00 -3.50 10.22
N ASP A 313 20.66 -2.78 11.15
CA ASP A 313 21.45 -3.41 12.21
C ASP A 313 20.57 -4.33 13.08
N GLU A 314 21.09 -5.50 13.43
CA GLU A 314 20.33 -6.54 14.15
C GLU A 314 19.69 -6.01 15.44
N LYS A 315 20.41 -5.17 16.21
CA LYS A 315 19.88 -4.63 17.48
C LYS A 315 18.73 -3.66 17.24
N ILE A 316 18.82 -2.88 16.16
CA ILE A 316 17.76 -1.95 15.77
C ILE A 316 16.56 -2.73 15.26
N TRP A 317 16.79 -3.79 14.48
CA TRP A 317 15.75 -4.69 14.01
C TRP A 317 14.98 -5.36 15.15
N GLU A 318 15.69 -5.96 16.11
CA GLU A 318 15.10 -6.54 17.33
C GLU A 318 14.24 -5.51 18.07
N LYS A 319 14.78 -4.31 18.29
CA LYS A 319 14.04 -3.22 18.97
C LYS A 319 12.78 -2.79 18.22
N ILE A 320 12.81 -2.74 16.89
CA ILE A 320 11.63 -2.46 16.05
C ILE A 320 10.59 -3.56 16.24
N CYS A 321 11.00 -4.83 16.25
CA CYS A 321 10.10 -5.97 16.41
C CYS A 321 9.45 -6.01 17.80
N ASP A 322 10.22 -5.72 18.85
CA ASP A 322 9.73 -5.67 20.23
C ASP A 322 8.64 -4.61 20.38
N VAL A 323 8.94 -3.38 19.96
CA VAL A 323 7.96 -2.26 19.95
C VAL A 323 6.73 -2.61 19.11
N ALA A 324 6.91 -3.21 17.93
CA ALA A 324 5.81 -3.59 17.05
C ALA A 324 4.86 -4.61 17.70
N ASN A 325 5.37 -5.47 18.59
CA ASN A 325 4.56 -6.43 19.32
C ASN A 325 3.85 -5.81 20.52
N GLU A 326 4.51 -4.92 21.26
CA GLU A 326 3.90 -4.18 22.38
C GLU A 326 2.78 -3.22 21.92
N GLY A 327 2.90 -2.65 20.72
CA GLY A 327 1.94 -1.71 20.14
C GLY A 327 0.58 -2.32 19.73
N LYS A 328 0.41 -3.64 19.82
CA LYS A 328 -0.80 -4.37 19.39
C LYS A 328 -1.95 -4.37 20.41
N THR A 329 -2.10 -3.33 21.24
CA THR A 329 -3.04 -3.32 22.38
C THR A 329 -4.52 -3.49 22.00
N ASN A 330 -4.91 -3.15 20.76
CA ASN A 330 -6.28 -3.24 20.25
C ASN A 330 -6.45 -4.29 19.14
N LYS A 331 -5.48 -5.18 18.96
CA LYS A 331 -5.50 -6.26 17.97
C LYS A 331 -5.60 -7.62 18.69
N SER A 332 -6.09 -8.63 17.99
CA SER A 332 -6.10 -10.00 18.52
C SER A 332 -4.67 -10.51 18.70
N THR A 333 -4.46 -11.28 19.77
CA THR A 333 -3.22 -12.03 20.05
C THR A 333 -3.19 -13.41 19.39
N SER A 334 -4.28 -13.82 18.73
CA SER A 334 -4.37 -15.10 18.03
C SER A 334 -3.47 -15.13 16.79
N ALA A 335 -2.99 -16.32 16.44
CA ALA A 335 -2.23 -16.51 15.21
C ALA A 335 -3.13 -16.28 13.98
N TRP A 336 -2.51 -15.85 12.87
CA TRP A 336 -3.23 -15.69 11.61
C TRP A 336 -3.84 -17.03 11.16
N PRO A 337 -5.14 -17.09 10.80
CA PRO A 337 -5.81 -18.38 10.60
C PRO A 337 -5.60 -18.98 9.20
N ILE A 338 -5.18 -18.20 8.20
CA ILE A 338 -4.98 -18.69 6.83
C ILE A 338 -3.52 -19.12 6.65
N VAL A 339 -3.25 -20.37 7.00
CA VAL A 339 -1.88 -20.96 7.06
C VAL A 339 -1.68 -22.14 6.11
N GLY A 340 -2.46 -22.20 5.03
CA GLY A 340 -2.42 -23.29 4.06
C GLY A 340 -1.06 -23.41 3.33
N GLY A 341 -0.64 -24.65 3.08
CA GLY A 341 0.58 -24.96 2.32
C GLY A 341 1.88 -24.87 3.13
N LYS A 342 3.00 -24.98 2.43
CA LYS A 342 4.35 -24.93 2.98
C LYS A 342 5.21 -23.99 2.16
N ASN A 343 5.83 -23.03 2.84
CA ASN A 343 6.86 -22.21 2.24
C ASN A 343 8.17 -23.02 2.11
N LEU A 344 8.67 -23.14 0.89
CA LEU A 344 9.92 -23.83 0.52
C LEU A 344 11.08 -22.85 0.33
N SER A 345 10.81 -21.54 0.29
CA SER A 345 11.79 -20.47 0.12
C SER A 345 12.64 -20.24 1.36
N ALA A 346 12.88 -21.28 2.18
CA ALA A 346 13.61 -21.24 3.46
C ALA A 346 15.12 -20.96 3.29
N LYS A 347 15.48 -20.00 2.45
CA LYS A 347 16.75 -19.31 2.53
C LYS A 347 16.70 -18.46 3.81
N ARG A 348 17.75 -18.59 4.62
CA ARG A 348 17.99 -17.72 5.77
C ARG A 348 17.91 -16.26 5.31
N VAL A 349 17.16 -15.43 6.02
CA VAL A 349 17.18 -13.97 5.81
C VAL A 349 18.63 -13.53 5.94
N LEU A 350 19.21 -13.05 4.83
CA LEU A 350 20.62 -12.67 4.77
C LEU A 350 20.83 -11.25 5.31
N SER A 351 19.81 -10.41 5.20
CA SER A 351 19.77 -9.03 5.69
C SER A 351 18.34 -8.61 5.96
N HIS A 352 18.17 -7.75 6.98
CA HIS A 352 16.90 -7.12 7.31
C HIS A 352 16.70 -5.88 6.45
N ASN A 353 15.61 -5.84 5.71
CA ASN A 353 15.28 -4.75 4.80
C ASN A 353 13.91 -4.18 5.13
N LEU A 354 13.84 -2.85 5.23
CA LEU A 354 12.61 -2.13 5.49
C LEU A 354 12.17 -1.32 4.27
N LEU A 355 10.87 -1.30 4.02
CA LEU A 355 10.24 -0.26 3.23
C LEU A 355 9.56 0.70 4.20
N MET A 356 9.81 1.99 4.01
CA MET A 356 9.09 3.05 4.69
C MET A 356 8.18 3.76 3.70
N THR A 357 6.91 3.95 4.05
CA THR A 357 5.96 4.71 3.25
C THR A 357 5.45 5.90 4.06
N GLY A 358 5.59 7.09 3.50
CA GLY A 358 4.97 8.31 3.99
C GLY A 358 3.61 8.51 3.31
N HIS A 359 2.64 9.03 4.06
CA HIS A 359 1.26 9.12 3.64
C HIS A 359 0.68 10.53 3.75
N GLU A 360 -0.47 10.73 3.12
CA GLU A 360 -1.20 12.00 3.06
C GLU A 360 -1.73 12.45 4.43
N ASP A 361 -2.15 11.50 5.27
CA ASP A 361 -2.64 11.72 6.65
C ASP A 361 -1.52 12.03 7.66
N GLY A 362 -0.28 12.22 7.20
CA GLY A 362 0.88 12.46 8.07
C GLY A 362 1.41 11.21 8.76
N SER A 363 0.97 10.01 8.36
CA SER A 363 1.53 8.77 8.87
C SER A 363 2.79 8.34 8.11
N VAL A 364 3.68 7.64 8.81
CA VAL A 364 4.81 6.91 8.25
C VAL A 364 4.68 5.45 8.68
N LYS A 365 4.57 4.53 7.71
CA LYS A 365 4.45 3.09 7.98
C LYS A 365 5.77 2.38 7.64
N LEU A 366 6.20 1.49 8.53
CA LEU A 366 7.37 0.63 8.35
C LEU A 366 6.90 -0.77 7.99
N TRP A 367 7.51 -1.35 6.96
CA TRP A 367 7.18 -2.67 6.44
C TRP A 367 8.43 -3.53 6.38
N ASP A 368 8.36 -4.75 6.89
CA ASP A 368 9.35 -5.79 6.61
C ASP A 368 9.17 -6.26 5.17
N ILE A 369 10.25 -6.14 4.40
CA ILE A 369 10.33 -6.61 3.01
C ILE A 369 11.55 -7.51 2.81
N SER A 370 12.03 -8.14 3.88
CA SER A 370 13.18 -9.06 3.87
C SER A 370 12.84 -10.39 3.20
N SER A 371 11.54 -10.72 3.10
CA SER A 371 11.02 -11.95 2.50
C SER A 371 10.10 -11.67 1.32
N THR A 372 9.39 -12.70 0.85
CA THR A 372 8.37 -12.59 -0.20
C THR A 372 7.10 -11.86 0.28
N SER A 373 6.89 -11.78 1.59
CA SER A 373 5.74 -11.07 2.18
C SER A 373 6.16 -9.67 2.62
N MET A 374 5.33 -8.67 2.30
CA MET A 374 5.45 -7.31 2.81
C MET A 374 4.61 -7.20 4.10
N PHE A 375 5.27 -7.23 5.25
CA PHE A 375 4.61 -7.32 6.56
C PHE A 375 4.60 -5.96 7.28
N PRO A 376 3.45 -5.44 7.75
CA PRO A 376 3.39 -4.18 8.50
C PRO A 376 3.99 -4.33 9.90
N LEU A 377 4.95 -3.47 10.24
CA LEU A 377 5.61 -3.46 11.57
C LEU A 377 5.07 -2.34 12.47
N ILE A 378 5.28 -1.08 12.08
CA ILE A 378 4.98 0.09 12.91
C ILE A 378 4.26 1.15 12.07
N LYS A 379 3.23 1.77 12.64
CA LYS A 379 2.62 3.02 12.14
C LYS A 379 3.03 4.17 13.07
N ILE A 380 3.76 5.14 12.52
CA ILE A 380 4.14 6.38 13.20
C ILE A 380 3.18 7.47 12.72
N GLN A 381 2.62 8.24 13.65
CA GLN A 381 1.69 9.32 13.33
C GLN A 381 2.31 10.66 13.71
N THR A 382 2.58 11.54 12.72
CA THR A 382 3.16 12.87 13.00
C THR A 382 2.15 13.85 13.57
N SER A 383 0.84 13.64 13.34
CA SER A 383 -0.21 14.53 13.85
C SER A 383 -0.32 14.56 15.37
N THR A 384 0.31 13.63 16.10
CA THR A 384 0.29 13.59 17.57
C THR A 384 0.90 14.83 18.22
N VAL A 385 1.79 15.54 17.51
CA VAL A 385 2.48 16.75 18.00
C VAL A 385 1.96 18.06 17.41
N PHE A 386 1.00 17.99 16.48
CA PHE A 386 0.39 19.15 15.85
C PHE A 386 -1.06 19.30 16.27
N VAL A 387 -1.56 20.54 16.30
CA VAL A 387 -2.98 20.82 16.54
C VAL A 387 -3.75 20.42 15.28
N THR A 388 -4.66 19.45 15.41
CA THR A 388 -5.52 19.01 14.30
C THR A 388 -6.99 19.28 14.58
N ASP A 389 -7.79 19.40 13.51
CA ASP A 389 -9.25 19.61 13.62
C ASP A 389 -9.97 18.51 14.42
N SER A 390 -9.36 17.32 14.53
CA SER A 390 -9.86 16.19 15.31
C SER A 390 -9.71 16.35 16.82
N ASP A 391 -8.81 17.20 17.32
CA ASP A 391 -8.60 17.40 18.76
C ASP A 391 -9.82 18.07 19.45
N GLY A 392 -10.77 18.61 18.67
CA GLY A 392 -12.04 19.15 19.16
C GLY A 392 -13.23 18.19 19.11
N ALA A 393 -13.07 16.99 18.55
CA ALA A 393 -14.12 15.97 18.47
C ALA A 393 -13.88 14.91 19.55
N ASN A 394 -14.59 15.05 20.67
CA ASN A 394 -14.59 14.07 21.75
C ASN A 394 -15.31 12.79 21.25
N ASP A 395 -14.61 11.92 20.52
CA ASP A 395 -15.12 10.67 19.93
C ASP A 395 -15.39 9.56 21.00
N GLY A 396 -15.25 9.89 22.28
CA GLY A 396 -15.17 8.94 23.38
C GLY A 396 -16.48 8.28 23.84
N ASP A 397 -17.66 8.92 23.72
CA ASP A 397 -18.81 8.48 24.54
C ASP A 397 -20.15 8.34 23.79
N ALA A 398 -20.20 8.38 22.45
CA ALA A 398 -21.48 8.37 21.71
C ALA A 398 -21.88 7.03 21.08
N PHE A 399 -21.02 6.01 21.10
CA PHE A 399 -21.28 4.75 20.37
C PHE A 399 -22.09 3.71 21.16
N GLU A 400 -22.18 3.81 22.49
CA GLU A 400 -22.89 2.79 23.30
C GLU A 400 -24.42 2.85 23.17
N GLU A 401 -25.00 3.96 22.69
CA GLU A 401 -26.47 4.12 22.57
C GLU A 401 -27.01 4.06 21.12
N GLN A 402 -26.16 3.91 20.10
CA GLN A 402 -26.62 3.92 18.70
C GLN A 402 -27.05 2.52 18.23
N PHE A 403 -28.30 2.40 17.79
CA PHE A 403 -28.82 1.22 17.08
C PHE A 403 -29.04 1.56 15.59
N PRO A 404 -28.55 0.75 14.62
CA PRO A 404 -27.72 -0.46 14.75
C PRO A 404 -26.39 -0.27 15.49
N PRO A 405 -25.87 -1.31 16.17
CA PRO A 405 -24.63 -1.25 16.98
C PRO A 405 -23.39 -1.24 16.08
N PHE A 406 -23.14 -0.09 15.45
CA PHE A 406 -22.05 0.08 14.49
C PHE A 406 -20.68 0.06 15.16
N ARG A 407 -19.74 -0.60 14.50
CA ARG A 407 -18.33 -0.51 14.84
C ARG A 407 -17.49 -0.41 13.58
N LYS A 408 -16.83 0.74 13.39
CA LYS A 408 -15.89 0.93 12.29
C LYS A 408 -14.73 -0.04 12.43
N VAL A 409 -14.40 -0.74 11.34
CA VAL A 409 -13.24 -1.63 11.26
C VAL A 409 -12.51 -1.41 9.93
N GLY A 410 -11.29 -1.93 9.85
CA GLY A 410 -10.38 -1.64 8.74
C GLY A 410 -9.47 -0.45 9.03
N GLU A 411 -8.45 -0.30 8.19
CA GLU A 411 -7.50 0.80 8.24
C GLU A 411 -7.65 1.75 7.05
N PHE A 412 -8.35 1.34 5.98
CA PHE A 412 -8.53 2.18 4.81
C PHE A 412 -9.37 3.42 5.12
N ASP A 413 -8.79 4.59 4.89
CA ASP A 413 -9.46 5.87 4.96
C ASP A 413 -9.36 6.56 3.60
N PRO A 414 -10.49 6.70 2.87
CA PRO A 414 -10.48 7.39 1.60
C PRO A 414 -10.30 8.91 1.75
N TYR A 415 -10.36 9.46 2.97
CA TYR A 415 -10.35 10.89 3.24
C TYR A 415 -8.98 11.38 3.76
N SER A 416 -8.71 12.65 3.49
CA SER A 416 -7.55 13.38 3.98
C SER A 416 -8.07 14.59 4.74
N ASP A 417 -7.75 14.66 6.03
CA ASP A 417 -8.25 15.72 6.91
C ASP A 417 -7.52 17.04 6.67
N ASP A 418 -6.18 17.03 6.72
CA ASP A 418 -5.35 18.21 6.48
C ASP A 418 -4.18 17.89 5.53
N PRO A 419 -4.17 18.41 4.28
CA PRO A 419 -3.12 18.14 3.31
C PRO A 419 -1.74 18.69 3.72
N ARG A 420 -1.67 19.56 4.75
CA ARG A 420 -0.41 20.05 5.30
C ARG A 420 0.37 18.95 6.02
N LEU A 421 -0.32 17.97 6.61
CA LEU A 421 0.28 16.83 7.30
C LEU A 421 1.00 15.87 6.35
N ALA A 422 0.62 15.86 5.07
CA ALA A 422 1.14 14.92 4.08
C ALA A 422 2.67 14.86 4.07
N ILE A 423 3.20 13.65 4.28
CA ILE A 423 4.64 13.39 4.28
C ILE A 423 5.17 13.48 2.86
N ARG A 424 6.33 14.09 2.65
CA ARG A 424 6.94 14.30 1.33
C ARG A 424 8.28 13.62 1.18
N LYS A 425 9.02 13.49 2.29
CA LYS A 425 10.31 12.82 2.34
C LYS A 425 10.43 12.10 3.66
N VAL A 426 11.03 10.91 3.62
CA VAL A 426 11.42 10.15 4.80
C VAL A 426 12.83 9.61 4.61
N ALA A 427 13.58 9.52 5.69
CA ALA A 427 14.89 8.88 5.72
C ALA A 427 15.11 8.25 7.10
N MET A 428 15.89 7.17 7.15
CA MET A 428 16.24 6.49 8.39
C MET A 428 17.69 6.03 8.32
N CYS A 429 18.40 6.13 9.46
CA CYS A 429 19.71 5.55 9.61
C CYS A 429 19.59 4.07 10.04
N PRO A 430 20.06 3.09 9.26
CA PRO A 430 19.92 1.68 9.58
C PRO A 430 20.70 1.26 10.83
N ASN A 431 21.76 1.99 11.20
CA ASN A 431 22.63 1.65 12.33
C ASN A 431 22.14 2.20 13.68
N THR A 432 21.44 3.33 13.68
CA THR A 432 20.96 3.97 14.92
C THR A 432 19.46 3.87 15.10
N GLY A 433 18.73 3.56 14.03
CA GLY A 433 17.28 3.63 14.00
C GLY A 433 16.71 5.05 13.97
N THR A 434 17.53 6.12 13.96
CA THR A 434 17.04 7.50 13.88
C THR A 434 16.29 7.71 12.58
N LEU A 435 15.07 8.23 12.66
CA LEU A 435 14.16 8.44 11.54
C LEU A 435 13.82 9.91 11.41
N VAL A 436 13.70 10.40 10.18
CA VAL A 436 13.26 11.77 9.91
C VAL A 436 12.13 11.73 8.89
N ALA A 437 11.04 12.42 9.20
CA ALA A 437 9.92 12.61 8.30
C ALA A 437 9.73 14.10 8.02
N GLY A 438 9.53 14.46 6.76
CA GLY A 438 9.39 15.83 6.33
C GLY A 438 8.15 16.02 5.47
N GLY A 439 7.37 17.07 5.73
CA GLY A 439 6.00 17.24 5.24
C GLY A 439 5.81 18.32 4.18
N THR A 440 4.54 18.60 3.90
CA THR A 440 4.09 19.53 2.84
C THR A 440 4.12 20.99 3.27
N ALA A 441 3.98 21.29 4.56
CA ALA A 441 4.01 22.65 5.12
C ALA A 441 5.38 23.03 5.72
N GLY A 442 6.47 22.46 5.19
CA GLY A 442 7.83 22.77 5.62
C GLY A 442 8.23 22.24 7.00
N GLN A 443 7.39 21.42 7.63
CA GLN A 443 7.70 20.76 8.89
C GLN A 443 8.58 19.53 8.69
N VAL A 444 9.59 19.35 9.54
CA VAL A 444 10.46 18.19 9.65
C VAL A 444 10.40 17.68 11.08
N VAL A 445 10.20 16.39 11.26
CA VAL A 445 10.09 15.72 12.55
C VAL A 445 11.18 14.67 12.64
N VAL A 446 12.04 14.79 13.65
CA VAL A 446 13.10 13.81 13.96
C VAL A 446 12.58 12.87 15.03
N PHE A 447 12.71 11.57 14.80
CA PHE A 447 12.27 10.50 15.69
C PHE A 447 13.43 9.65 16.18
N ILE A 448 13.36 9.28 17.46
CA ILE A 448 14.28 8.33 18.09
C ILE A 448 13.49 7.11 18.53
N LEU A 449 14.02 5.92 18.23
CA LEU A 449 13.42 4.65 18.62
C LEU A 449 13.70 4.40 20.12
N SER A 450 12.65 4.28 20.93
CA SER A 450 12.70 4.01 22.36
C SER A 450 11.81 2.82 22.75
N SER A 451 12.18 2.11 23.81
CA SER A 451 11.36 1.03 24.40
C SER A 451 10.60 1.50 25.64
N GLU A 452 10.84 2.73 26.10
CA GLU A 452 10.21 3.29 27.28
C GLU A 452 9.29 4.45 26.88
N SER A 453 8.18 4.63 27.59
CA SER A 453 7.34 5.81 27.41
C SER A 453 7.99 7.05 28.01
N ILE A 454 7.83 8.21 27.35
CA ILE A 454 8.28 9.49 27.87
C ILE A 454 7.22 10.56 27.68
N GLU A 455 7.04 11.40 28.69
CA GLU A 455 6.22 12.59 28.62
C GLU A 455 7.13 13.80 28.44
N SER A 456 6.95 14.53 27.33
CA SER A 456 7.83 15.63 26.98
C SER A 456 7.07 16.77 26.33
N PHE A 457 7.57 17.99 26.51
CA PHE A 457 7.11 19.19 25.82
C PHE A 457 8.05 19.48 24.65
N ILE A 458 7.52 19.51 23.43
CA ILE A 458 8.34 19.57 22.21
C ILE A 458 8.15 20.92 21.52
N THR A 459 9.20 21.74 21.56
CA THR A 459 9.22 23.04 20.87
C THR A 459 9.64 22.91 19.41
N SER A 460 9.09 23.75 18.54
CA SER A 460 9.52 23.88 17.14
C SER A 460 10.68 24.85 16.97
N SER A 461 11.73 24.42 16.26
CA SER A 461 12.86 25.26 15.84
C SER A 461 12.63 25.80 14.44
N VAL A 462 12.64 27.12 14.27
CA VAL A 462 12.37 27.77 12.98
C VAL A 462 13.66 27.98 12.17
N ILE A 463 13.62 27.65 10.88
CA ILE A 463 14.69 27.93 9.92
C ILE A 463 14.16 28.85 8.83
N ASP A 464 14.62 30.09 8.81
CA ASP A 464 14.30 31.05 7.74
C ASP A 464 15.22 30.86 6.53
N LEU A 465 14.69 30.22 5.48
CA LEU A 465 15.40 29.99 4.21
C LEU A 465 15.57 31.26 3.38
N LEU A 466 14.86 32.33 3.73
CA LEU A 466 14.88 33.62 3.04
C LEU A 466 15.56 34.70 3.88
N GLU A 467 16.31 34.32 4.92
CA GLU A 467 17.02 35.26 5.78
C GLU A 467 17.78 36.30 4.94
N GLY A 468 17.45 37.57 5.15
CA GLY A 468 18.01 38.71 4.40
C GLY A 468 17.24 39.14 3.13
N ARG A 469 16.15 38.46 2.75
CA ARG A 469 15.23 38.90 1.68
C ARG A 469 13.91 39.39 2.25
N MET A 470 13.58 40.66 2.01
CA MET A 470 12.34 41.29 2.52
C MET A 470 11.25 41.42 1.45
N ASP A 471 11.57 41.16 0.18
CA ASP A 471 10.68 41.36 -0.97
C ASP A 471 9.82 40.12 -1.31
N PHE A 472 9.95 39.04 -0.56
CA PHE A 472 9.21 37.80 -0.78
C PHE A 472 7.92 37.72 0.05
N THR A 473 6.81 37.32 -0.58
CA THR A 473 5.53 37.07 0.10
C THR A 473 5.08 35.64 -0.13
N TRP A 474 4.87 34.88 0.95
CA TRP A 474 4.34 33.53 0.89
C TRP A 474 2.85 33.53 0.54
N LYS A 475 2.45 32.65 -0.40
CA LYS A 475 1.05 32.50 -0.87
C LYS A 475 0.52 31.07 -0.78
N GLY A 476 1.26 30.16 -0.13
CA GLY A 476 0.85 28.77 0.05
C GLY A 476 0.11 28.55 1.36
N HIS A 477 0.02 27.28 1.78
CA HIS A 477 -0.56 26.94 3.08
C HIS A 477 0.29 27.48 4.23
N ASP A 478 -0.35 27.89 5.33
CA ASP A 478 0.33 28.24 6.56
C ASP A 478 1.00 27.01 7.19
N LYS A 479 1.97 27.26 8.10
CA LYS A 479 2.62 26.21 8.90
C LYS A 479 1.59 25.45 9.75
N LEU A 480 1.97 24.27 10.23
CA LEU A 480 1.21 23.56 11.26
C LEU A 480 1.55 24.13 12.63
N ASP A 481 0.53 24.30 13.46
CA ASP A 481 0.71 24.72 14.84
C ASP A 481 1.04 23.51 15.71
N THR A 482 2.05 23.63 16.56
CA THR A 482 2.44 22.58 17.52
C THR A 482 1.53 22.63 18.74
N LYS A 483 1.26 21.48 19.36
CA LYS A 483 0.53 21.43 20.63
C LYS A 483 1.32 22.14 21.73
N ASP A 484 0.61 22.84 22.61
CA ASP A 484 1.20 23.64 23.70
C ASP A 484 1.11 22.92 25.06
N ASP A 485 1.18 21.59 25.04
CA ASP A 485 1.07 20.73 26.23
C ASP A 485 2.14 19.64 26.22
N HIS A 486 2.38 19.02 27.39
CA HIS A 486 3.18 17.81 27.47
C HIS A 486 2.48 16.65 26.75
N ILE A 487 3.25 15.92 25.94
CA ILE A 487 2.74 14.81 25.13
C ILE A 487 3.32 13.51 25.69
N LEU A 488 2.45 12.59 26.10
CA LEU A 488 2.83 11.23 26.44
C LEU A 488 3.10 10.43 25.16
N MET A 489 4.37 10.14 24.91
CA MET A 489 4.81 9.30 23.81
C MET A 489 5.03 7.87 24.31
N LYS A 490 4.26 6.92 23.76
CA LYS A 490 4.38 5.49 24.05
C LYS A 490 5.71 4.91 23.52
N PRO A 491 6.11 3.69 23.94
CA PRO A 491 7.24 3.00 23.32
C PRO A 491 7.14 2.97 21.79
N GLY A 492 8.28 3.17 21.13
CA GLY A 492 8.42 3.22 19.68
C GLY A 492 9.15 4.45 19.19
N TYR A 493 8.76 4.94 18.02
CA TYR A 493 9.36 6.14 17.43
C TYR A 493 8.79 7.38 18.10
N GLN A 494 9.59 7.99 18.96
CA GLN A 494 9.23 9.16 19.75
C GLN A 494 9.80 10.41 19.10
N VAL A 495 9.03 11.50 19.10
CA VAL A 495 9.48 12.77 18.53
C VAL A 495 10.57 13.36 19.42
N ASN A 496 11.71 13.69 18.82
CA ASN A 496 12.86 14.31 19.47
C ASN A 496 12.96 15.81 19.12
N ASN A 497 12.73 16.17 17.86
CA ASN A 497 12.75 17.57 17.41
C ASN A 497 11.67 17.83 16.37
N ILE A 498 11.15 19.06 16.36
CA ILE A 498 10.33 19.61 15.28
C ILE A 498 11.09 20.80 14.70
N ILE A 499 11.31 20.79 13.39
CA ILE A 499 11.98 21.85 12.66
C ILE A 499 11.00 22.41 11.64
N GLN A 500 10.77 23.72 11.65
CA GLN A 500 9.83 24.39 10.76
C GLN A 500 10.59 25.30 9.78
N CYS A 501 10.56 24.97 8.49
CA CYS A 501 11.07 25.87 7.45
C CYS A 501 10.14 27.07 7.26
N GLN A 502 10.74 28.24 7.05
CA GLN A 502 10.08 29.46 6.63
C GLN A 502 10.66 29.91 5.28
N PRO A 503 9.84 30.14 4.24
CA PRO A 503 8.41 29.87 4.15
C PRO A 503 8.05 28.39 4.37
N PRO A 504 6.81 28.07 4.80
CA PRO A 504 6.33 26.71 5.07
C PRO A 504 6.04 25.94 3.77
N ALA A 505 7.08 25.81 2.94
CA ALA A 505 7.00 25.17 1.64
C ALA A 505 7.27 23.67 1.72
N SER A 506 6.67 22.92 0.81
CA SER A 506 6.87 21.47 0.70
C SER A 506 8.36 21.14 0.59
N LEU A 507 8.78 20.14 1.36
CA LEU A 507 10.14 19.64 1.25
C LEU A 507 10.35 18.91 -0.07
N THR A 508 11.54 19.08 -0.63
CA THR A 508 11.96 18.50 -1.91
C THR A 508 13.09 17.49 -1.74
N SER A 509 13.91 17.63 -0.68
CA SER A 509 14.94 16.68 -0.29
C SER A 509 15.10 16.61 1.23
N ILE A 510 15.43 15.43 1.73
CA ILE A 510 15.86 15.21 3.11
C ILE A 510 17.02 14.21 3.10
N ASN A 511 17.98 14.38 4.01
CA ASN A 511 19.04 13.40 4.24
C ASN A 511 19.46 13.48 5.72
N ILE A 512 19.81 12.35 6.33
CA ILE A 512 20.25 12.27 7.72
C ILE A 512 21.62 11.61 7.82
N ASN A 513 22.51 12.22 8.61
CA ASN A 513 23.68 11.57 9.13
C ASN A 513 23.57 11.47 10.65
N ALA A 514 23.09 10.32 11.12
CA ALA A 514 22.82 10.14 12.55
C ALA A 514 24.10 10.10 13.39
N ASN A 515 25.21 9.62 12.82
CA ASN A 515 26.51 9.61 13.50
C ASN A 515 27.01 11.03 13.76
N TRP A 516 26.70 11.96 12.86
CA TRP A 516 27.03 13.38 13.04
C TRP A 516 25.93 14.15 13.76
N GLY A 517 24.77 13.55 14.02
CA GLY A 517 23.65 14.28 14.62
C GLY A 517 23.10 15.38 13.71
N LEU A 518 23.18 15.20 12.38
CA LEU A 518 22.84 16.24 11.41
C LEU A 518 21.71 15.80 10.45
N VAL A 519 20.83 16.75 10.12
CA VAL A 519 19.80 16.60 9.09
C VAL A 519 19.97 17.68 8.03
N GLY A 520 20.07 17.26 6.77
CA GLY A 520 20.01 18.14 5.60
C GLY A 520 18.57 18.27 5.11
N ILE A 521 18.11 19.50 4.89
CA ILE A 521 16.74 19.84 4.51
C ILE A 521 16.79 20.69 3.23
N GLY A 522 15.94 20.39 2.24
CA GLY A 522 15.81 21.19 1.02
C GLY A 522 14.36 21.48 0.67
N THR A 523 14.11 22.68 0.16
CA THR A 523 12.81 23.13 -0.36
C THR A 523 12.96 23.75 -1.75
N GLY A 524 11.85 24.29 -2.26
CA GLY A 524 11.86 25.15 -3.45
C GLY A 524 12.68 26.43 -3.32
N HIS A 525 12.95 26.91 -2.10
CA HIS A 525 13.52 28.24 -1.84
C HIS A 525 15.00 28.19 -1.46
N GLY A 526 15.47 27.05 -0.95
CA GLY A 526 16.77 26.94 -0.32
C GLY A 526 16.98 25.61 0.38
N PHE A 527 18.12 25.48 1.03
CA PHE A 527 18.46 24.35 1.88
C PHE A 527 19.02 24.81 3.23
N ALA A 528 18.98 23.89 4.19
CA ALA A 528 19.58 24.07 5.50
C ALA A 528 20.23 22.78 6.01
N LEU A 529 21.18 22.94 6.92
CA LEU A 529 21.77 21.88 7.72
C LEU A 529 21.45 22.16 9.18
N PHE A 530 20.87 21.17 9.86
CA PHE A 530 20.42 21.29 11.23
C PHE A 530 21.10 20.26 12.12
N ASP A 531 21.62 20.69 13.26
CA ASP A 531 22.13 19.83 14.33
C ASP A 531 20.99 19.52 15.30
N TYR A 532 20.49 18.28 15.24
CA TYR A 532 19.37 17.86 16.08
C TYR A 532 19.79 17.42 17.49
N LEU A 533 21.09 17.26 17.74
CA LEU A 533 21.61 16.99 19.09
C LEU A 533 21.66 18.28 19.92
N GLN A 534 22.04 19.40 19.31
CA GLN A 534 22.10 20.73 19.95
C GLN A 534 20.87 21.60 19.65
N ASN A 535 19.94 21.11 18.82
CA ASN A 535 18.77 21.87 18.36
C ASN A 535 19.14 23.21 17.69
N LYS A 536 20.17 23.20 16.84
CA LYS A 536 20.76 24.41 16.24
C LYS A 536 20.90 24.34 14.73
N THR A 537 20.60 25.44 14.04
CA THR A 537 20.88 25.59 12.61
C THR A 537 22.38 25.79 12.38
N VAL A 538 23.00 24.89 11.61
CA VAL A 538 24.43 24.93 11.28
C VAL A 538 24.69 25.81 10.05
N LEU A 539 23.83 25.70 9.03
CA LEU A 539 23.86 26.59 7.87
C LEU A 539 22.46 26.69 7.26
N CYS A 540 22.18 27.84 6.67
CA CYS A 540 20.97 28.10 5.90
C CYS A 540 21.36 28.86 4.63
N ARG A 541 20.78 28.51 3.47
CA ARG A 541 21.07 29.18 2.21
C ARG A 541 19.87 29.25 1.29
N CYS A 542 19.48 30.47 0.95
CA CYS A 542 18.56 30.78 -0.15
C CYS A 542 19.22 30.45 -1.51
N THR A 543 18.47 29.84 -2.41
CA THR A 543 18.92 29.45 -3.76
C THR A 543 18.12 30.11 -4.89
N LEU A 544 17.15 30.96 -4.57
CA LEU A 544 16.38 31.73 -5.55
C LEU A 544 17.25 32.79 -6.25
N GLU A 545 16.99 33.11 -7.51
CA GLU A 545 17.62 34.26 -8.17
C GLU A 545 16.90 35.58 -7.80
N ALA A 546 17.48 36.73 -8.16
CA ALA A 546 16.85 38.03 -7.92
C ALA A 546 15.73 38.24 -8.96
N GLY A 547 14.48 38.38 -8.52
CA GLY A 547 13.30 38.48 -9.40
C GLY A 547 12.43 37.21 -9.48
N ASP A 548 12.89 36.09 -8.91
CA ASP A 548 12.12 34.84 -8.75
C ASP A 548 11.02 34.97 -7.68
N GLN A 549 10.08 35.90 -7.87
CA GLN A 549 8.94 36.09 -6.95
C GLN A 549 7.78 35.14 -7.26
N SER A 550 7.70 34.64 -8.49
CA SER A 550 6.63 33.76 -8.99
C SER A 550 6.96 32.27 -8.95
N ALA A 551 8.12 31.91 -8.38
CA ALA A 551 8.77 30.62 -8.62
C ALA A 551 7.92 29.38 -8.31
N MET A 552 6.95 29.40 -7.39
CA MET A 552 6.25 28.15 -7.01
C MET A 552 4.77 28.34 -6.67
N GLU A 553 4.02 29.03 -7.54
CA GLU A 553 2.55 28.99 -7.50
C GLU A 553 2.04 27.54 -7.66
N GLY A 554 1.73 26.88 -6.54
CA GLY A 554 0.72 25.81 -6.45
C GLY A 554 0.92 24.50 -7.23
N ASN A 555 1.97 24.31 -8.02
CA ASN A 555 2.08 23.13 -8.90
C ASN A 555 2.32 21.80 -8.15
N PHE A 556 2.95 21.81 -6.97
CA PHE A 556 3.08 20.57 -6.17
C PHE A 556 1.81 20.20 -5.40
N SER A 557 0.93 21.16 -5.12
CA SER A 557 -0.40 20.90 -4.55
C SER A 557 -1.42 20.43 -5.59
N ARG A 558 -1.21 20.72 -6.89
CA ARG A 558 -2.19 20.43 -7.95
C ARG A 558 -1.79 19.32 -8.92
N ILE A 559 -0.52 18.98 -9.06
CA ILE A 559 -0.12 17.93 -10.01
C ILE A 559 -0.21 16.55 -9.34
N LYS A 560 -1.08 15.74 -9.94
CA LYS A 560 -1.53 14.40 -9.57
C LYS A 560 -2.44 14.31 -8.35
N SER A 561 -3.59 14.98 -8.41
CA SER A 561 -4.77 14.40 -7.78
C SER A 561 -6.10 14.91 -8.32
N PHE A 562 -6.49 14.45 -9.50
CA PHE A 562 -7.90 14.48 -9.92
C PHE A 562 -8.79 13.73 -8.92
N LYS A 563 -8.22 12.76 -8.19
CA LYS A 563 -8.87 12.00 -7.09
C LYS A 563 -9.01 12.79 -5.76
N MET A 564 -8.13 13.75 -5.43
CA MET A 564 -8.20 14.54 -4.17
C MET A 564 -9.37 15.51 -4.20
N SER A 565 -9.65 16.16 -5.34
CA SER A 565 -10.80 17.07 -5.41
C SER A 565 -12.13 16.32 -5.28
N LEU A 566 -12.18 15.07 -5.79
CA LEU A 566 -13.33 14.18 -5.65
C LEU A 566 -13.55 13.75 -4.19
N ARG A 567 -12.46 13.36 -3.49
CA ARG A 567 -12.46 12.93 -2.07
C ARG A 567 -12.86 14.06 -1.11
N GLN A 568 -12.39 15.29 -1.35
CA GLN A 568 -12.84 16.46 -0.56
C GLN A 568 -14.30 16.85 -0.84
N SER A 569 -14.79 16.70 -2.07
CA SER A 569 -16.17 17.06 -2.41
C SER A 569 -17.21 16.18 -1.72
N MET A 570 -16.91 14.88 -1.50
CA MET A 570 -17.84 13.92 -0.91
C MET A 570 -18.10 14.16 0.59
N ARG A 571 -17.11 14.69 1.35
CA ARG A 571 -17.33 15.09 2.76
C ARG A 571 -18.30 16.26 2.87
N ARG A 572 -18.27 17.20 1.92
CA ARG A 572 -19.19 18.36 1.92
C ARG A 572 -20.63 17.97 1.57
N ILE A 573 -20.81 16.90 0.78
CA ILE A 573 -22.13 16.36 0.43
C ILE A 573 -22.69 15.50 1.58
N ARG A 574 -21.86 14.72 2.28
CA ARG A 574 -22.32 13.91 3.44
C ARG A 574 -22.47 14.72 4.74
N GLY A 575 -21.63 15.73 4.96
CA GLY A 575 -21.71 16.60 6.14
C GLY A 575 -22.84 17.63 6.12
N SER A 576 -23.53 17.83 4.99
CA SER A 576 -24.62 18.81 4.87
C SER A 576 -26.04 18.24 5.02
N ILE A 577 -26.18 16.93 5.30
CA ILE A 577 -27.49 16.28 5.50
C ILE A 577 -27.84 16.12 6.99
N GLY A 578 -26.88 16.27 7.91
CA GLY A 578 -27.09 16.26 9.36
C GLY A 578 -27.00 17.65 9.98
N GLY A 579 -28.04 18.48 9.83
CA GLY A 579 -28.06 19.80 10.46
C GLY A 579 -29.29 20.62 10.09
N GLY A 580 -30.41 20.38 10.77
CA GLY A 580 -31.58 21.24 10.68
C GLY A 580 -31.32 22.60 11.34
N GLY A 581 -31.53 23.70 10.61
CA GLY A 581 -31.42 25.04 11.21
C GLY A 581 -31.42 26.18 10.19
N SER A 582 -32.60 26.66 9.84
CA SER A 582 -32.91 27.82 8.99
C SER A 582 -32.00 29.06 9.18
N ARG A 583 -31.49 29.62 8.07
CA ARG A 583 -31.52 31.07 7.80
C ARG A 583 -31.30 31.39 6.32
N ARG A 584 -32.40 31.79 5.67
CA ARG A 584 -32.45 32.37 4.32
C ARG A 584 -31.65 33.68 4.26
N ARG A 585 -30.75 33.83 3.27
CA ARG A 585 -30.40 35.14 2.71
C ARG A 585 -30.39 35.11 1.18
N ARG A 586 -31.12 36.07 0.62
CA ARG A 586 -31.45 36.27 -0.80
C ARG A 586 -30.22 36.69 -1.62
N GLY A 587 -30.00 35.96 -2.71
CA GLY A 587 -29.73 36.38 -4.09
C GLY A 587 -28.88 37.62 -4.40
N SER A 588 -27.80 37.40 -5.15
CA SER A 588 -27.42 38.26 -6.28
C SER A 588 -27.04 37.38 -7.47
N ARG A 589 -27.86 37.44 -8.53
CA ARG A 589 -27.63 36.76 -9.82
C ARG A 589 -26.57 37.54 -10.59
N ARG A 590 -25.40 36.94 -10.85
CA ARG A 590 -24.53 37.37 -11.96
C ARG A 590 -24.51 36.28 -13.04
N ARG A 591 -24.93 36.70 -14.24
CA ARG A 591 -24.90 35.96 -15.50
C ARG A 591 -23.49 35.43 -15.77
N TYR A 592 -23.34 34.12 -15.93
CA TYR A 592 -22.21 33.56 -16.66
C TYR A 592 -22.48 33.71 -18.17
N LYS A 593 -21.63 34.50 -18.82
CA LYS A 593 -21.53 34.59 -20.27
C LYS A 593 -20.74 33.37 -20.74
N ARG A 594 -21.29 32.62 -21.69
CA ARG A 594 -20.67 31.45 -22.31
C ARG A 594 -19.83 31.99 -23.47
N ASP A 595 -18.55 32.26 -23.23
CA ASP A 595 -17.62 32.57 -24.31
C ASP A 595 -17.02 31.25 -24.81
N ASN A 596 -17.29 30.96 -26.07
CA ASN A 596 -16.67 29.90 -26.86
C ASN A 596 -15.16 30.17 -26.93
N MET A 597 -14.36 29.25 -26.41
CA MET A 597 -12.92 29.21 -26.70
C MET A 597 -12.69 28.07 -27.70
N SER A 598 -12.45 28.47 -28.95
CA SER A 598 -11.88 27.65 -30.00
C SER A 598 -10.59 26.99 -29.51
N GLN A 599 -10.46 25.70 -29.80
CA GLN A 599 -9.20 24.97 -29.72
C GLN A 599 -8.16 25.66 -30.62
N GLU A 600 -7.14 26.26 -30.03
CA GLU A 600 -5.86 26.45 -30.70
C GLU A 600 -4.88 25.42 -30.14
N GLU A 601 -4.80 24.30 -30.86
CA GLU A 601 -3.65 23.43 -30.85
C GLU A 601 -2.46 24.18 -31.45
N THR A 602 -1.62 24.76 -30.60
CA THR A 602 -0.22 25.02 -30.98
C THR A 602 0.65 24.01 -30.26
N ALA A 603 0.64 22.79 -30.78
CA ALA A 603 1.76 21.89 -30.68
C ALA A 603 2.97 22.61 -31.26
N SER A 604 3.95 22.97 -30.43
CA SER A 604 5.27 23.36 -30.90
C SER A 604 5.98 22.11 -31.43
N ALA A 605 5.61 21.73 -32.65
CA ALA A 605 6.33 20.79 -33.48
C ALA A 605 7.65 21.46 -33.93
N SER A 606 8.71 21.32 -33.14
CA SER A 606 10.07 21.53 -33.65
C SER A 606 10.47 20.29 -34.43
N GLY A 607 10.65 20.46 -35.73
CA GLY A 607 10.68 19.41 -36.75
C GLY A 607 11.63 18.24 -36.50
N TRP A 608 11.10 17.04 -36.73
CA TRP A 608 11.89 15.85 -37.03
C TRP A 608 12.50 15.99 -38.42
N SER A 609 13.81 16.20 -38.49
CA SER A 609 14.59 15.92 -39.69
C SER A 609 15.20 14.53 -39.56
N PRO A 610 14.99 13.60 -40.52
CA PRO A 610 15.71 12.34 -40.52
C PRO A 610 17.11 12.58 -41.10
N ALA A 611 18.17 12.39 -40.30
CA ALA A 611 19.53 12.33 -40.82
C ALA A 611 20.45 11.48 -39.93
N THR A 612 20.85 10.34 -40.49
CA THR A 612 22.25 9.84 -40.57
C THR A 612 23.17 10.09 -39.36
N THR A 613 23.53 9.00 -38.67
CA THR A 613 24.78 8.82 -37.88
C THR A 613 25.39 10.09 -37.27
N GLY A 614 24.81 10.59 -36.17
CA GLY A 614 25.38 11.66 -35.36
C GLY A 614 24.64 11.82 -34.02
N GLN A 615 25.34 11.67 -32.90
CA GLN A 615 24.78 11.86 -31.54
C GLN A 615 24.15 13.24 -31.36
N ARG A 616 23.00 13.30 -30.66
CA ARG A 616 22.27 14.55 -30.39
C ARG A 616 23.10 15.48 -29.49
N ARG A 617 23.16 16.78 -29.82
CA ARG A 617 23.86 17.78 -28.99
C ARG A 617 23.01 18.10 -27.75
N VAL A 618 23.59 17.97 -26.56
CA VAL A 618 22.97 18.43 -25.30
C VAL A 618 23.27 19.92 -25.14
N GLU A 619 22.21 20.74 -25.16
CA GLU A 619 22.26 22.20 -25.05
C GLU A 619 21.93 22.67 -23.63
N ALA A 620 22.23 23.93 -23.30
CA ALA A 620 21.94 24.49 -21.99
C ALA A 620 20.46 24.87 -21.88
N ARG A 621 19.81 24.54 -20.74
CA ARG A 621 18.46 25.01 -20.44
C ARG A 621 18.44 26.54 -20.19
N SER A 622 17.34 27.19 -20.55
CA SER A 622 17.11 28.62 -20.28
C SER A 622 17.01 28.89 -18.78
N SER A 623 17.34 30.11 -18.36
CA SER A 623 17.18 30.59 -16.98
C SER A 623 15.74 30.95 -16.61
N ASP A 624 14.83 31.04 -17.58
CA ASP A 624 13.45 31.51 -17.38
C ASP A 624 12.52 30.44 -16.79
N ASP A 625 13.04 29.24 -16.51
CA ASP A 625 12.32 28.16 -15.86
C ASP A 625 12.20 28.49 -14.37
N GLY A 626 11.03 28.97 -13.90
CA GLY A 626 10.81 29.54 -12.55
C GLY A 626 11.11 28.62 -11.35
N MET A 627 11.75 27.47 -11.55
CA MET A 627 12.07 26.46 -10.55
C MET A 627 13.59 26.30 -10.34
N THR A 628 14.41 27.17 -10.93
CA THR A 628 15.90 27.08 -10.95
C THR A 628 16.50 26.86 -9.56
N GLY A 629 16.00 27.57 -8.55
CA GLY A 629 16.47 27.52 -7.16
C GLY A 629 16.09 26.24 -6.40
N MET A 630 15.17 25.42 -6.89
CA MET A 630 14.70 24.25 -6.14
C MET A 630 15.82 23.27 -5.84
N VAL A 631 15.92 22.86 -4.57
CA VAL A 631 16.88 21.83 -4.13
C VAL A 631 16.32 20.45 -4.45
N ARG A 632 17.07 19.64 -5.19
CA ARG A 632 16.64 18.31 -5.68
C ARG A 632 17.19 17.17 -4.82
N CYS A 633 18.43 17.32 -4.35
CA CYS A 633 19.09 16.33 -3.50
C CYS A 633 20.08 16.99 -2.54
N THR A 634 20.30 16.33 -1.41
CA THR A 634 21.31 16.68 -0.41
C THR A 634 22.09 15.42 -0.06
N TYR A 635 23.40 15.55 0.16
CA TYR A 635 24.29 14.41 0.37
C TYR A 635 25.38 14.72 1.40
N PHE A 636 25.72 13.73 2.22
CA PHE A 636 26.82 13.78 3.18
C PHE A 636 27.96 12.87 2.71
N ALA A 637 29.21 13.27 2.91
CA ALA A 637 30.36 12.40 2.68
C ALA A 637 31.57 12.84 3.51
N THR A 638 32.46 11.91 3.84
CA THR A 638 33.81 12.22 4.33
C THR A 638 34.78 12.21 3.16
N THR A 639 35.25 13.38 2.72
CA THR A 639 36.11 13.47 1.53
C THR A 639 37.00 14.71 1.48
N PHE A 640 37.82 14.79 0.43
CA PHE A 640 38.81 15.82 0.16
C PHE A 640 38.16 16.98 -0.61
N VAL A 641 37.83 18.08 0.06
CA VAL A 641 37.29 19.29 -0.59
C VAL A 641 38.29 20.45 -0.59
N ARG A 642 39.07 20.60 0.49
CA ARG A 642 40.01 21.72 0.70
C ARG A 642 41.42 21.40 0.23
N ASP A 643 41.96 20.28 0.69
CA ASP A 643 43.28 19.77 0.32
C ASP A 643 43.22 18.27 0.00
N SER A 644 44.33 17.71 -0.47
CA SER A 644 44.44 16.28 -0.79
C SER A 644 44.96 15.43 0.37
N ILE A 645 45.10 16.00 1.57
CA ILE A 645 45.79 15.38 2.71
C ILE A 645 44.77 14.93 3.75
N SER A 646 43.79 15.77 4.06
CA SER A 646 42.78 15.53 5.09
C SER A 646 41.39 15.40 4.49
N ALA A 647 40.80 14.21 4.61
CA ALA A 647 39.39 14.04 4.34
C ALA A 647 38.58 14.61 5.50
N THR A 648 37.54 15.38 5.20
CA THR A 648 36.70 16.03 6.22
C THR A 648 35.24 15.70 5.96
N PRO A 649 34.37 15.70 6.99
CA PRO A 649 32.92 15.66 6.81
C PRO A 649 32.46 16.80 5.90
N THR A 650 31.55 16.51 4.97
CA THR A 650 31.08 17.47 3.97
C THR A 650 29.58 17.34 3.74
N PHE A 651 28.96 18.46 3.38
CA PHE A 651 27.57 18.55 2.99
C PHE A 651 27.44 19.13 1.59
N TRP A 652 26.59 18.52 0.77
CA TRP A 652 26.38 18.85 -0.63
C TRP A 652 24.90 19.09 -0.88
N ALA A 653 24.58 20.11 -1.68
CA ALA A 653 23.20 20.38 -2.12
C ALA A 653 23.17 20.61 -3.64
N GLY A 654 22.36 19.82 -4.35
CA GLY A 654 22.15 19.92 -5.79
C GLY A 654 20.81 20.56 -6.11
N THR A 655 20.77 21.42 -7.13
CA THR A 655 19.58 22.20 -7.51
C THR A 655 19.02 21.84 -8.88
N ASN A 656 17.84 22.37 -9.18
CA ASN A 656 17.16 22.20 -10.44
C ASN A 656 17.87 22.92 -11.61
N SER A 657 18.63 23.97 -11.34
CA SER A 657 19.45 24.69 -12.34
C SER A 657 20.82 24.06 -12.63
N GLY A 658 21.10 22.87 -12.06
CA GLY A 658 22.40 22.23 -12.21
C GLY A 658 23.51 22.87 -11.37
N ALA A 659 23.17 23.67 -10.36
CA ALA A 659 24.14 24.19 -9.38
C ALA A 659 24.31 23.21 -8.21
N ILE A 660 25.56 23.03 -7.76
CA ILE A 660 25.95 22.20 -6.62
C ILE A 660 26.71 23.07 -5.62
N TYR A 661 26.22 23.11 -4.39
CA TYR A 661 26.85 23.79 -3.26
C TYR A 661 27.56 22.77 -2.38
N VAL A 662 28.79 23.06 -1.99
CA VAL A 662 29.65 22.17 -1.22
C VAL A 662 30.17 22.87 0.02
N PHE A 663 30.02 22.25 1.17
CA PHE A 663 30.46 22.76 2.47
C PHE A 663 31.35 21.73 3.15
N ALA A 664 32.49 22.17 3.69
CA ALA A 664 33.28 21.39 4.61
C ALA A 664 32.75 21.63 6.02
N LEU A 665 32.58 20.57 6.80
CA LEU A 665 32.04 20.61 8.15
C LEU A 665 33.14 20.30 9.16
N HIS A 666 33.11 21.01 10.27
CA HIS A 666 33.87 20.65 11.45
C HIS A 666 32.89 20.10 12.49
N VAL A 667 32.83 18.77 12.55
CA VAL A 667 31.97 18.03 13.49
C VAL A 667 32.84 17.63 14.70
N PRO A 668 32.58 18.16 15.90
CA PRO A 668 33.29 17.73 17.11
C PRO A 668 33.06 16.25 17.41
N ASP A 669 34.02 15.61 18.07
CA ASP A 669 33.87 14.27 18.61
C ASP A 669 32.65 14.19 19.53
N TYR A 670 31.98 13.04 19.56
CA TYR A 670 30.71 12.87 20.29
C TYR A 670 30.78 13.32 21.76
N SER A 671 31.89 13.04 22.45
CA SER A 671 32.11 13.46 23.85
C SER A 671 32.13 14.98 24.04
N HIS A 672 32.48 15.73 23.00
CA HIS A 672 32.63 17.18 23.01
C HIS A 672 31.44 17.90 22.35
N ARG A 673 30.41 17.14 21.94
CA ARG A 673 29.21 17.68 21.28
C ARG A 673 28.26 18.43 22.20
N GLN A 674 28.49 18.45 23.51
CA GLN A 674 27.73 19.33 24.42
C GLN A 674 28.38 20.71 24.54
N ASP A 675 29.71 20.80 24.37
CA ASP A 675 30.48 22.03 24.59
C ASP A 675 30.83 22.77 23.28
N HIS A 676 30.95 22.04 22.17
CA HIS A 676 31.37 22.58 20.89
C HIS A 676 30.31 22.38 19.82
N GLU A 677 30.01 23.46 19.10
CA GLU A 677 29.04 23.45 18.01
C GLU A 677 29.64 22.91 16.71
N VAL A 678 28.79 22.31 15.88
CA VAL A 678 29.17 21.98 14.51
C VAL A 678 29.28 23.29 13.71
N THR A 679 30.40 23.48 13.03
CA THR A 679 30.61 24.64 12.15
C THR A 679 30.75 24.21 10.70
N SER A 680 30.41 25.12 9.78
CA SER A 680 30.54 24.88 8.35
C SER A 680 31.37 25.96 7.68
N VAL A 681 32.13 25.57 6.67
CA VAL A 681 32.92 26.46 5.82
C VAL A 681 32.54 26.20 4.37
N VAL A 682 32.26 27.26 3.62
CA VAL A 682 31.97 27.14 2.18
C VAL A 682 33.18 26.51 1.49
N GLY A 683 32.96 25.35 0.87
CA GLY A 683 33.98 24.60 0.14
C GLY A 683 34.05 25.05 -1.31
N LYS A 684 33.06 24.66 -2.10
CA LYS A 684 33.03 24.89 -3.56
C LYS A 684 31.60 25.14 -4.06
N HIS A 685 31.52 25.80 -5.22
CA HIS A 685 30.29 25.98 -5.96
C HIS A 685 30.52 25.50 -7.39
N ILE A 686 29.74 24.52 -7.84
CA ILE A 686 29.90 23.88 -9.15
C ILE A 686 28.63 24.16 -9.96
N GLN A 687 28.78 24.84 -11.10
CA GLN A 687 27.69 25.03 -12.05
C GLN A 687 27.86 24.06 -13.24
N LEU A 688 26.87 23.21 -13.47
CA LEU A 688 26.81 22.42 -14.68
C LEU A 688 26.47 23.32 -15.88
N LEU A 689 27.28 23.24 -16.94
CA LEU A 689 27.13 24.09 -18.12
C LEU A 689 25.80 23.86 -18.86
N HIS A 690 25.29 22.62 -18.83
CA HIS A 690 24.00 22.29 -19.46
C HIS A 690 22.79 22.65 -18.59
N ARG A 691 23.01 23.05 -17.33
CA ARG A 691 21.97 23.51 -16.40
C ARG A 691 20.80 22.54 -16.16
N ALA A 692 20.97 21.25 -16.45
CA ALA A 692 19.95 20.26 -16.15
C ALA A 692 19.89 19.95 -14.64
N PRO A 693 18.70 19.62 -14.11
CA PRO A 693 18.52 19.31 -12.70
C PRO A 693 19.45 18.22 -12.20
N VAL A 694 20.05 18.44 -11.03
CA VAL A 694 20.86 17.42 -10.35
C VAL A 694 19.93 16.40 -9.72
N VAL A 695 20.12 15.13 -10.07
CA VAL A 695 19.34 13.99 -9.56
C VAL A 695 20.06 13.35 -8.39
N ASP A 696 21.37 13.13 -8.51
CA ASP A 696 22.18 12.47 -7.48
C ASP A 696 23.62 13.03 -7.42
N ILE A 697 24.20 12.99 -6.22
CA ILE A 697 25.59 13.35 -5.93
C ILE A 697 26.19 12.22 -5.11
N THR A 698 27.28 11.62 -5.59
CA THR A 698 27.96 10.53 -4.89
C THR A 698 29.47 10.70 -4.96
N VAL A 699 30.18 10.39 -3.87
CA VAL A 699 31.65 10.34 -3.83
C VAL A 699 32.10 8.88 -3.88
N LEU A 700 33.01 8.59 -4.80
CA LEU A 700 33.67 7.30 -4.94
C LEU A 700 35.10 7.37 -4.39
N ASP A 701 35.55 6.30 -3.76
CA ASP A 701 36.94 6.11 -3.38
C ASP A 701 37.84 5.82 -4.60
N ASN A 702 39.10 5.46 -4.34
CA ASN A 702 40.06 5.13 -5.39
C ASN A 702 39.79 3.79 -6.09
N LEU A 703 38.97 2.92 -5.50
CA LEU A 703 38.52 1.63 -6.06
C LEU A 703 37.22 1.76 -6.84
N GLY A 704 36.61 2.95 -6.88
CA GLY A 704 35.33 3.18 -7.55
C GLY A 704 34.12 2.78 -6.70
N ILE A 705 34.30 2.59 -5.40
CA ILE A 705 33.26 2.21 -4.44
C ILE A 705 32.69 3.50 -3.82
N PRO A 706 31.36 3.63 -3.69
CA PRO A 706 30.76 4.74 -2.95
C PRO A 706 31.31 4.83 -1.52
N VAL A 707 31.77 6.02 -1.13
CA VAL A 707 32.22 6.27 0.23
C VAL A 707 31.01 6.23 1.16
N PRO A 708 31.02 5.41 2.22
CA PRO A 708 29.89 5.32 3.13
C PRO A 708 29.62 6.67 3.79
N THR A 709 28.34 7.00 3.95
CA THR A 709 27.90 8.25 4.57
C THR A 709 27.94 8.18 6.10
N SER A 710 27.82 6.98 6.68
CA SER A 710 28.02 6.70 8.10
C SER A 710 29.41 6.07 8.31
N ASP A 711 30.20 6.61 9.25
CA ASP A 711 31.44 5.96 9.69
C ASP A 711 31.11 4.58 10.31
N ALA A 712 31.14 3.53 9.49
CA ALA A 712 30.98 2.16 9.93
C ALA A 712 32.20 1.76 10.78
N LYS A 713 32.16 2.08 12.08
CA LYS A 713 33.12 1.57 13.06
C LYS A 713 32.93 0.08 13.38
N HIS A 714 31.98 -0.62 12.76
CA HIS A 714 31.55 -1.96 13.21
C HIS A 714 31.97 -3.17 12.37
N ASP A 715 32.61 -3.03 11.20
CA ASP A 715 33.00 -4.18 10.37
C ASP A 715 34.44 -4.69 10.54
N ALA A 716 35.15 -4.29 11.59
CA ALA A 716 36.41 -4.93 11.94
C ALA A 716 36.15 -6.10 12.90
N LYS A 717 35.88 -7.30 12.36
CA LYS A 717 36.14 -8.54 13.13
C LYS A 717 37.62 -8.52 13.57
N PRO A 718 37.93 -8.71 14.87
CA PRO A 718 39.28 -8.62 15.37
C PRO A 718 40.03 -9.90 14.99
N ASN A 719 40.71 -9.90 13.84
CA ASN A 719 41.73 -10.90 13.57
C ASN A 719 43.12 -10.26 13.69
N ASN A 720 43.81 -10.66 14.75
CA ASN A 720 45.18 -10.34 15.15
C ASN A 720 45.50 -8.87 15.46
N GLY A 721 46.00 -8.67 16.68
CA GLY A 721 46.28 -7.37 17.28
C GLY A 721 47.23 -6.52 16.45
N ASN A 722 46.68 -5.44 15.89
CA ASN A 722 47.32 -4.14 15.63
C ASN A 722 46.29 -3.17 14.99
N ALA A 723 45.13 -3.00 15.62
CA ALA A 723 44.12 -2.05 15.16
C ALA A 723 44.22 -0.74 15.94
N VAL A 724 45.11 0.16 15.49
CA VAL A 724 44.97 1.58 15.75
C VAL A 724 43.74 2.06 14.98
N GLY A 725 42.82 2.75 15.66
CA GLY A 725 41.59 3.27 15.08
C GLY A 725 41.86 4.02 13.78
N ARG A 726 41.28 3.55 12.67
CA ARG A 726 41.33 4.26 11.39
C ARG A 726 40.29 5.39 11.40
N SER A 727 40.59 6.45 12.14
CA SER A 727 40.09 7.78 11.81
C SER A 727 40.92 8.29 10.63
N SER A 728 40.26 8.54 9.49
CA SER A 728 40.80 9.02 8.21
C SER A 728 41.16 7.94 7.17
N PRO A 729 40.69 8.09 5.90
CA PRO A 729 41.23 7.30 4.79
C PRO A 729 42.74 7.55 4.63
N PRO A 730 43.54 6.55 4.23
CA PRO A 730 44.98 6.69 4.09
C PRO A 730 45.35 7.81 3.09
N ALA A 731 46.44 8.52 3.37
CA ALA A 731 46.91 9.73 2.67
C ALA A 731 47.25 9.58 1.17
N SER A 732 46.96 8.44 0.55
CA SER A 732 47.18 8.14 -0.87
C SER A 732 45.90 7.93 -1.70
N GLN A 733 44.71 8.15 -1.13
CA GLN A 733 43.44 7.91 -1.81
C GLN A 733 42.95 9.15 -2.60
N HIS A 734 42.89 9.04 -3.92
CA HIS A 734 42.21 10.01 -4.77
C HIS A 734 40.72 9.66 -4.88
N HIS A 735 39.85 10.48 -4.30
CA HIS A 735 38.40 10.32 -4.46
C HIS A 735 37.91 10.92 -5.78
N SER A 736 36.81 10.37 -6.29
CA SER A 736 36.10 10.89 -7.47
C SER A 736 34.69 11.34 -7.09
N LEU A 737 34.30 12.53 -7.50
CA LEU A 737 32.94 13.05 -7.35
C LEU A 737 32.14 12.67 -8.61
N VAL A 738 31.00 12.02 -8.44
CA VAL A 738 30.05 11.72 -9.51
C VAL A 738 28.82 12.59 -9.32
N ILE A 739 28.49 13.37 -10.35
CA ILE A 739 27.28 14.19 -10.41
C ILE A 739 26.40 13.65 -11.52
N CYS A 740 25.21 13.20 -11.15
CA CYS A 740 24.17 12.73 -12.05
C CYS A 740 23.13 13.83 -12.19
N SER A 741 22.96 14.35 -13.41
CA SER A 741 21.85 15.24 -13.77
C SER A 741 20.81 14.48 -14.58
N GLU A 742 19.66 15.09 -14.89
CA GLU A 742 18.67 14.43 -15.78
C GLU A 742 19.25 14.05 -17.15
N GLU A 743 20.29 14.72 -17.63
CA GLU A 743 20.80 14.53 -19.00
C GLU A 743 22.17 13.86 -19.10
N GLN A 744 23.01 14.03 -18.07
CA GLN A 744 24.41 13.59 -18.11
C GLN A 744 24.91 13.14 -16.73
N VAL A 745 25.81 12.15 -16.75
CA VAL A 745 26.64 11.77 -15.61
C VAL A 745 28.03 12.36 -15.82
N LYS A 746 28.57 13.07 -14.82
CA LYS A 746 29.93 13.66 -14.87
C LYS A 746 30.75 13.22 -13.68
N VAL A 747 31.98 12.78 -13.95
CA VAL A 747 32.96 12.39 -12.94
C VAL A 747 34.03 13.46 -12.85
N PHE A 748 34.34 13.90 -11.63
CA PHE A 748 35.38 14.87 -11.31
C PHE A 748 36.38 14.27 -10.33
N THR A 749 37.65 14.68 -10.41
CA THR A 749 38.66 14.30 -9.42
C THR A 749 38.64 15.26 -8.23
N LEU A 750 38.64 14.75 -7.01
CA LEU A 750 38.75 15.55 -5.78
C LEU A 750 40.21 15.67 -5.32
N PRO A 751 40.59 16.78 -4.66
CA PRO A 751 39.77 17.96 -4.34
C PRO A 751 39.62 18.92 -5.52
N LYS A 752 40.41 18.80 -6.60
CA LYS A 752 40.53 19.84 -7.65
C LYS A 752 39.22 20.13 -8.42
N ILE A 753 38.28 19.19 -8.47
CA ILE A 753 37.07 19.21 -9.32
C ILE A 753 37.44 19.34 -10.81
N SER A 754 38.49 18.64 -11.22
CA SER A 754 38.83 18.50 -12.65
C SER A 754 37.97 17.41 -13.27
N ALA A 755 37.26 17.72 -14.35
CA ALA A 755 36.43 16.73 -15.05
C ALA A 755 37.29 15.61 -15.64
N LYS A 756 36.93 14.36 -15.35
CA LYS A 756 37.63 13.14 -15.80
C LYS A 756 36.86 12.40 -16.89
N ARG A 757 35.56 12.21 -16.69
CA ARG A 757 34.67 11.49 -17.60
C ARG A 757 33.30 12.15 -17.64
N LYS A 758 32.57 11.91 -18.73
CA LYS A 758 31.15 12.23 -18.84
C LYS A 758 30.44 11.19 -19.70
N PHE A 759 29.21 10.87 -19.33
CA PHE A 759 28.28 10.09 -20.13
C PHE A 759 27.04 10.97 -20.38
N LYS A 760 26.62 11.08 -21.64
CA LYS A 760 25.50 11.95 -22.05
C LYS A 760 24.31 11.09 -22.48
N LEU A 761 23.46 10.70 -21.53
CA LEU A 761 22.35 9.80 -21.82
C LEU A 761 21.40 10.39 -22.89
N THR A 762 20.99 11.63 -22.73
CA THR A 762 20.08 12.31 -23.67
C THR A 762 20.68 12.48 -25.08
N ALA A 763 22.01 12.39 -25.22
CA ALA A 763 22.66 12.39 -26.53
C ALA A 763 22.59 11.03 -27.24
N VAL A 764 22.43 9.95 -26.47
CA VAL A 764 22.39 8.56 -26.94
C VAL A 764 20.98 8.25 -27.47
N ASP A 765 19.95 8.42 -26.65
CA ASP A 765 18.57 8.01 -26.98
C ASP A 765 17.51 9.10 -26.71
N GLY A 766 17.91 10.25 -26.15
CA GLY A 766 16.99 11.34 -25.82
C GLY A 766 16.23 11.17 -24.50
N SER A 767 16.50 10.11 -23.74
CA SER A 767 15.89 9.88 -22.43
C SER A 767 16.52 10.77 -21.33
N LEU A 768 15.80 10.88 -20.20
CA LEU A 768 16.17 11.66 -19.03
C LEU A 768 16.23 10.75 -17.80
N MET A 769 17.32 10.83 -17.03
CA MET A 769 17.49 10.11 -15.77
C MET A 769 16.51 10.63 -14.71
N ARG A 770 15.88 9.70 -13.99
CA ARG A 770 14.90 9.96 -12.93
C ARG A 770 15.35 9.43 -11.58
N LYS A 771 15.92 8.23 -11.53
CA LYS A 771 16.44 7.60 -10.31
C LYS A 771 17.85 7.08 -10.58
N ILE A 772 18.70 7.15 -9.56
CA ILE A 772 20.09 6.68 -9.61
C ILE A 772 20.32 5.81 -8.37
N SER A 773 21.04 4.71 -8.57
CA SER A 773 21.61 3.91 -7.49
C SER A 773 23.00 3.42 -7.89
N TYR A 774 23.81 3.08 -6.88
CA TYR A 774 25.11 2.45 -7.05
C TYR A 774 25.02 1.04 -6.50
N ALA A 775 24.93 0.07 -7.41
CA ALA A 775 24.67 -1.32 -7.07
C ALA A 775 25.94 -2.16 -7.13
N LYS A 776 26.10 -3.03 -6.13
CA LYS A 776 27.10 -4.09 -6.06
C LYS A 776 26.54 -5.35 -6.70
N PHE A 777 27.07 -5.72 -7.85
CA PHE A 777 26.72 -6.94 -8.56
C PHE A 777 27.71 -8.05 -8.21
N VAL A 778 27.23 -9.08 -7.50
CA VAL A 778 28.01 -10.27 -7.16
C VAL A 778 27.87 -11.30 -8.29
N SER A 779 28.97 -11.96 -8.66
CA SER A 779 28.95 -12.98 -9.70
C SER A 779 28.31 -14.27 -9.23
N SER A 780 27.34 -14.79 -9.99
CA SER A 780 26.75 -16.11 -9.77
C SER A 780 27.73 -17.27 -9.98
N LYS A 781 28.84 -17.04 -10.69
CA LYS A 781 29.89 -18.05 -10.94
C LYS A 781 31.01 -18.03 -9.89
N ASN A 782 31.26 -16.89 -9.27
CA ASN A 782 32.29 -16.72 -8.25
C ASN A 782 31.78 -15.76 -7.15
N PRO A 783 31.36 -16.28 -5.99
CA PRO A 783 30.83 -15.47 -4.88
C PRO A 783 31.79 -14.40 -4.35
N ASP A 784 33.10 -14.59 -4.50
CA ASP A 784 34.11 -13.64 -4.03
C ASP A 784 34.31 -12.47 -5.01
N TYR A 785 33.82 -12.60 -6.25
CA TYR A 785 33.92 -11.58 -7.27
C TYR A 785 32.68 -10.69 -7.31
N HIS A 786 32.89 -9.38 -7.26
CA HIS A 786 31.84 -8.38 -7.40
C HIS A 786 32.33 -7.13 -8.09
N GLU A 787 31.41 -6.41 -8.74
CA GLU A 787 31.66 -5.10 -9.35
C GLU A 787 30.60 -4.11 -8.91
N TYR A 788 31.00 -2.83 -8.82
CA TYR A 788 30.05 -1.73 -8.64
C TYR A 788 29.70 -1.11 -9.99
N ALA A 789 28.40 -0.84 -10.18
CA ALA A 789 27.88 -0.13 -11.34
C ALA A 789 26.84 0.92 -10.92
N LEU A 790 26.75 1.97 -11.72
CA LEU A 790 25.68 2.97 -11.60
C LEU A 790 24.47 2.45 -12.37
N VAL A 791 23.34 2.35 -11.69
CA VAL A 791 22.05 1.99 -12.26
C VAL A 791 21.19 3.25 -12.35
N SER A 792 20.62 3.52 -13.54
CA SER A 792 19.74 4.66 -13.74
C SER A 792 18.41 4.26 -14.36
N LEU A 793 17.30 4.68 -13.74
CA LEU A 793 15.96 4.62 -14.33
C LEU A 793 15.69 5.90 -15.12
N THR A 794 15.16 5.77 -16.33
CA THR A 794 14.80 6.89 -17.19
C THR A 794 13.32 7.28 -17.12
N ASN A 795 12.98 8.42 -17.73
CA ASN A 795 11.60 8.90 -17.87
C ASN A 795 10.73 8.07 -18.81
N ILE A 796 11.31 7.12 -19.55
CA ILE A 796 10.60 6.18 -20.42
C ILE A 796 10.54 4.77 -19.80
N GLY A 797 11.04 4.59 -18.57
CA GLY A 797 10.95 3.34 -17.83
C GLY A 797 12.05 2.31 -18.15
N GLU A 798 13.13 2.75 -18.79
CA GLU A 798 14.32 1.92 -19.05
C GLU A 798 15.35 2.02 -17.92
N MET A 799 16.02 0.91 -17.62
CA MET A 799 17.12 0.80 -16.66
C MET A 799 18.44 0.69 -17.42
N HIS A 800 19.33 1.67 -17.29
CA HIS A 800 20.70 1.58 -17.82
C HIS A 800 21.70 1.22 -16.74
N ILE A 801 22.65 0.35 -17.08
CA ILE A 801 23.75 -0.05 -16.21
C ILE A 801 25.06 0.50 -16.78
N LEU A 802 25.74 1.36 -16.00
CA LEU A 802 27.04 1.92 -16.29
C LEU A 802 28.09 1.32 -15.34
N GLY A 803 28.84 0.34 -15.82
CA GLY A 803 29.84 -0.39 -15.04
C GLY A 803 31.24 0.24 -15.04
N GLN A 804 32.17 -0.48 -14.40
CA GLN A 804 33.59 -0.12 -14.27
C GLN A 804 33.80 1.26 -13.67
N LEU A 805 33.13 1.57 -12.55
CA LEU A 805 33.26 2.87 -11.90
C LEU A 805 34.72 3.18 -11.53
N PRO A 806 35.22 4.41 -11.75
CA PRO A 806 34.51 5.62 -12.20
C PRO A 806 34.54 5.85 -13.73
N MET A 807 34.77 4.82 -14.56
CA MET A 807 34.92 4.96 -16.02
C MET A 807 33.61 5.18 -16.79
N LEU A 808 32.46 4.85 -16.18
CA LEU A 808 31.11 4.97 -16.76
C LEU A 808 30.95 4.20 -18.08
N ARG A 809 31.33 2.92 -18.10
CA ARG A 809 31.20 2.10 -19.30
C ARG A 809 29.75 1.59 -19.42
N PRO A 810 29.02 1.91 -20.50
CA PRO A 810 27.70 1.32 -20.72
C PRO A 810 27.81 -0.20 -20.84
N GLN A 811 26.95 -0.92 -20.12
CA GLN A 811 26.89 -2.39 -20.15
C GLN A 811 25.57 -2.85 -20.75
N GLU A 812 24.47 -2.69 -20.03
CA GLU A 812 23.15 -3.25 -20.39
C GLU A 812 22.05 -2.21 -20.28
N THR A 813 20.94 -2.45 -20.98
CA THR A 813 19.71 -1.65 -20.88
C THR A 813 18.50 -2.57 -20.88
N TYR A 814 17.61 -2.38 -19.90
CA TYR A 814 16.40 -3.19 -19.73
C TYR A 814 15.14 -2.31 -19.73
N SER A 815 14.12 -2.71 -20.48
CA SER A 815 12.77 -2.14 -20.32
C SER A 815 12.17 -2.71 -19.03
N CYS A 816 11.83 -1.85 -18.07
CA CYS A 816 11.35 -2.29 -16.75
C CYS A 816 9.93 -1.79 -16.46
N ILE A 817 9.67 -0.49 -16.65
CA ILE A 817 8.37 0.13 -16.35
C ILE A 817 7.80 0.69 -17.66
N SER A 818 6.48 0.61 -17.87
CA SER A 818 5.88 1.22 -19.05
C SER A 818 6.08 2.74 -19.05
N ARG A 819 6.44 3.32 -20.21
CA ARG A 819 6.47 4.78 -20.42
C ARG A 819 5.14 5.48 -20.12
N ASP A 820 4.04 4.74 -20.21
CA ASP A 820 2.69 5.26 -19.98
C ASP A 820 2.30 5.17 -18.49
N ASP A 821 3.19 4.62 -17.64
CA ASP A 821 3.05 4.61 -16.17
C ASP A 821 4.04 5.57 -15.48
N PRO A 822 3.74 6.89 -15.45
CA PRO A 822 4.55 7.85 -14.74
C PRO A 822 4.44 7.74 -13.22
N ASN A 823 3.53 6.92 -12.67
CA ASN A 823 3.43 6.69 -11.23
C ASN A 823 4.43 5.61 -10.81
N GLY A 824 4.53 4.52 -11.56
CA GLY A 824 5.56 3.51 -11.38
C GLY A 824 6.97 4.10 -11.45
N ILE A 825 7.25 4.91 -12.48
CA ILE A 825 8.57 5.56 -12.63
C ILE A 825 8.88 6.49 -11.43
N ALA A 826 7.90 7.27 -10.96
CA ALA A 826 8.10 8.19 -9.86
C ALA A 826 8.26 7.50 -8.50
N SER A 827 7.51 6.41 -8.28
CA SER A 827 7.52 5.62 -7.04
C SER A 827 8.71 4.66 -6.95
N CYS A 828 9.36 4.35 -8.07
CA CYS A 828 10.48 3.41 -8.10
C CYS A 828 11.62 3.79 -7.14
N LEU A 829 12.06 2.78 -6.39
CA LEU A 829 13.22 2.79 -5.52
C LEU A 829 14.20 1.75 -6.03
N LEU A 830 15.47 2.14 -6.12
CA LEU A 830 16.58 1.28 -6.52
C LEU A 830 17.47 1.01 -5.31
N THR A 831 18.02 -0.20 -5.22
CA THR A 831 18.81 -0.64 -4.07
C THR A 831 20.30 -0.80 -4.44
N GLY A 832 21.17 -0.83 -3.43
CA GLY A 832 22.60 -1.10 -3.55
C GLY A 832 22.92 -2.56 -3.88
N SER A 833 21.95 -3.46 -3.77
CA SER A 833 22.02 -4.87 -4.15
C SER A 833 21.59 -5.15 -5.61
N GLY A 834 21.28 -4.10 -6.39
CA GLY A 834 20.83 -4.26 -7.77
C GLY A 834 19.38 -4.76 -7.89
N GLN A 835 18.56 -4.51 -6.86
CA GLN A 835 17.12 -4.73 -6.88
C GLN A 835 16.39 -3.40 -7.00
N GLY A 836 15.09 -3.47 -7.20
CA GLY A 836 14.23 -2.32 -7.01
C GLY A 836 12.79 -2.72 -6.78
N ILE A 837 12.00 -1.73 -6.40
CA ILE A 837 10.58 -1.89 -6.09
C ILE A 837 9.83 -0.64 -6.55
N TYR A 838 8.63 -0.80 -7.10
CA TYR A 838 7.79 0.31 -7.56
C TYR A 838 6.30 -0.02 -7.43
N LEU A 839 5.44 0.99 -7.40
CA LEU A 839 3.99 0.81 -7.35
C LEU A 839 3.45 0.50 -8.75
N ILE A 840 2.85 -0.69 -8.92
CA ILE A 840 2.09 -1.05 -10.14
C ILE A 840 0.63 -0.60 -10.04
N SER A 841 0.13 -0.47 -8.82
CA SER A 841 -1.16 0.14 -8.50
C SER A 841 -1.01 0.96 -7.21
N PRO A 842 -2.01 1.78 -6.81
CA PRO A 842 -1.93 2.52 -5.56
C PRO A 842 -1.71 1.63 -4.33
N SER A 843 -2.15 0.37 -4.39
CA SER A 843 -2.26 -0.56 -3.26
C SER A 843 -1.22 -1.67 -3.26
N GLU A 844 -0.34 -1.77 -4.26
CA GLU A 844 0.62 -2.86 -4.33
C GLU A 844 1.93 -2.47 -5.01
N TYR A 845 3.00 -3.14 -4.57
CA TYR A 845 4.34 -2.97 -5.10
C TYR A 845 4.77 -4.20 -5.90
N GLU A 846 5.49 -3.97 -6.99
CA GLU A 846 6.23 -5.01 -7.70
C GLU A 846 7.73 -4.86 -7.41
N ARG A 847 8.38 -5.97 -7.05
CA ARG A 847 9.82 -6.07 -6.87
C ARG A 847 10.46 -6.66 -8.12
N PHE A 848 11.58 -6.09 -8.55
CA PHE A 848 12.41 -6.62 -9.62
C PHE A 848 13.88 -6.78 -9.16
N SER A 849 14.64 -7.61 -9.88
CA SER A 849 16.09 -7.79 -9.67
C SER A 849 16.83 -7.66 -11.00
N LEU A 850 17.86 -6.82 -11.01
CA LEU A 850 18.85 -6.72 -12.08
C LEU A 850 20.08 -7.61 -11.77
N SER A 851 20.19 -8.10 -10.53
CA SER A 851 21.25 -9.00 -10.09
C SER A 851 20.89 -10.46 -10.39
N THR A 852 21.90 -11.24 -10.77
CA THR A 852 21.79 -12.71 -10.93
C THR A 852 21.78 -13.46 -9.60
N VAL A 853 22.08 -12.78 -8.50
CA VAL A 853 22.10 -13.32 -7.13
C VAL A 853 21.08 -12.55 -6.29
N GLY A 854 20.35 -13.27 -5.43
CA GLY A 854 19.48 -12.65 -4.43
C GLY A 854 18.03 -12.41 -4.87
N SER A 855 17.54 -13.03 -5.95
CA SER A 855 16.11 -12.97 -6.29
C SER A 855 15.23 -13.48 -5.14
N ILE A 856 14.20 -12.72 -4.80
CA ILE A 856 13.19 -13.04 -3.78
C ILE A 856 11.89 -13.36 -4.52
N GLU A 857 11.54 -14.64 -4.55
CA GLU A 857 10.33 -15.14 -5.22
C GLU A 857 9.62 -16.19 -4.35
N PRO A 858 8.28 -16.27 -4.41
CA PRO A 858 7.52 -17.24 -3.63
C PRO A 858 7.76 -18.65 -4.14
N MET A 859 8.47 -19.46 -3.35
CA MET A 859 8.62 -20.90 -3.59
C MET A 859 7.78 -21.64 -2.57
N CYS A 860 6.64 -22.20 -2.98
CA CYS A 860 5.73 -22.87 -2.06
C CYS A 860 5.16 -24.17 -2.64
N ARG A 861 4.63 -25.01 -1.74
CA ARG A 861 3.88 -26.22 -2.09
C ARG A 861 2.66 -26.33 -1.19
N VAL A 862 1.50 -26.59 -1.78
CA VAL A 862 0.31 -26.94 -1.01
C VAL A 862 0.36 -28.43 -0.69
N ILE A 863 0.45 -28.76 0.60
CA ILE A 863 0.39 -30.14 1.07
C ILE A 863 -1.08 -30.56 1.02
N ARG A 864 -1.37 -31.54 0.16
CA ARG A 864 -2.68 -32.19 0.13
C ARG A 864 -2.71 -33.14 1.34
N ASN A 865 -3.47 -32.81 2.39
CA ASN A 865 -3.78 -33.82 3.40
C ASN A 865 -4.57 -34.92 2.70
N ASN A 866 -3.98 -36.10 2.55
CA ASN A 866 -4.74 -37.30 2.26
C ASN A 866 -5.61 -37.56 3.50
N MET A 867 -6.84 -37.04 3.52
CA MET A 867 -7.87 -37.49 4.45
C MET A 867 -8.36 -38.88 4.02
N ALA A 868 -7.44 -39.83 4.01
CA ALA A 868 -7.69 -41.25 4.00
C ALA A 868 -6.88 -41.81 5.19
N ASN A 869 -7.58 -42.17 6.25
CA ASN A 869 -7.10 -42.57 7.59
C ASN A 869 -7.02 -41.43 8.62
N HIS A 870 -8.18 -40.97 9.08
CA HIS A 870 -8.41 -40.77 10.52
C HIS A 870 -9.85 -41.12 10.87
#